data_AF-A0A3B9QDK9-F1
#
_entry.id   AF-A0A3B9QDK9-F1
#
_cell.length_a   1.000
_cell.length_b   1.000
_cell.length_c   1.000
_cell.angle_alpha   90.00
_cell.angle_beta   90.00
_cell.angle_gamma   90.00
#
_symmetry.space_group_name_H-M   'P 1'
#
loop_
_entity.id
_entity.type
_entity.pdbx_description
1 polymer ?
#
loop_
_entity_poly.entity_id
_entity_poly.type
_entity_poly.pdbx_seq_one_letter_code
_entity_poly.pdbx_strand_id
1 'polypeptide(L)'
;MSKELDLIEGEFSENAIAVLERRYLRKDKSGKPIETPMEMFWRVARNIALMDILYHPQVYSGGRQDGAEADATRDGAEQSAKQAKRSKKQAARKLPGISDKDWATLKMAFERFESKGLMKVSWPEMKQFTEANEDYILDRALEFYKVMVERKFMPNSPALMNAGRDLQQLSACFVLPVDDSMVSIFDSLKHAALIHQSGGGTGFSFSRLRPKNDVVRSTGGVASGPVSFMKVFNAATEAVKQGGVRRGANMGILRVDHPDILEFITCKTDTKELTNFNISVGITEKFMQAVEAGEDYELINPRNRKVTGKLNAREVFEKIVDQAWRNGEPGIVFLDRLNKDNPTPELGEIESTNPCGEQPLLPYEACCLGSINLGAFTRAVWQEGLPGTADPDLFIDWKGMADAVRLAVHFLDNLIDANKYPLPEIDNMSHGNRKIGLGVMGWADMLLDLGIPYNSEQAVKLAEQVMEFIEKESVEASKELAKTRGVFPNWEKSIYADKGIRLRNATTTTIAPTGTISIIAGASSGIEPLFSIAFTRNVLDNKKLVEVNPRFQRVAEARGFYSQELMEKIAEHGTLHGISEVPDDVKRIFVTAHEITPEWHVKMQAAFQKYTHNAVSKTVNFRREATREDVRDVFIQAYKLGCKGVTVYRDGSREEQVLTVGAKTVTDPAGAAAAEPGAQHTEVEGVPGPGKKGRVNGVWGRIRPIERPATLEGFTTAKETPVGKLFLTLNALDGHPVELFAQIGKAGSDVAAFTEAIARLISIALRSGIDPQEIADQLMGIGGSRSIGFGPNRVRSVPDAIGQFIDEYVNHIRKGEEEAEEEIIPYQDELPLLPGKRFNLCPTCGTWNLVHVEGCQKCLACGYSEC
;
A
#
# COMPACT_ATOMS: atom_id res chain seq x y z
N MET A 1 2.27 19.79 30.47
CA MET A 1 3.22 20.92 30.47
C MET A 1 3.24 21.49 29.06
N SER A 2 2.47 22.55 28.76
CA SER A 2 2.58 23.29 27.48
C SER A 2 1.65 24.51 27.49
N LYS A 3 2.19 25.70 27.79
CA LYS A 3 1.53 26.99 27.51
C LYS A 3 2.54 28.11 27.16
N GLU A 4 3.76 27.76 26.80
CA GLU A 4 4.88 28.72 26.65
C GLU A 4 5.52 28.77 25.24
N LEU A 5 4.92 28.13 24.22
CA LEU A 5 5.48 28.11 22.87
C LEU A 5 4.87 29.23 22.02
N ASP A 6 5.52 30.39 22.01
CA ASP A 6 5.17 31.57 21.19
C ASP A 6 5.66 31.41 19.72
N LEU A 7 5.42 30.22 19.15
CA LEU A 7 5.55 29.92 17.73
C LEU A 7 4.16 30.01 17.09
N ILE A 8 4.08 30.05 15.76
CA ILE A 8 2.80 29.98 15.06
C ILE A 8 2.09 28.68 15.51
N GLU A 9 0.98 28.80 16.24
CA GLU A 9 0.13 27.65 16.55
C GLU A 9 -0.63 27.28 15.28
N GLY A 10 -0.43 26.05 14.79
CA GLY A 10 -1.19 25.52 13.65
C GLY A 10 -2.49 24.88 14.11
N GLU A 11 -3.59 25.19 13.43
CA GLU A 11 -4.87 24.51 13.63
C GLU A 11 -4.96 23.24 12.77
N PHE A 12 -5.08 22.08 13.42
CA PHE A 12 -5.24 20.77 12.78
C PHE A 12 -6.61 20.19 13.11
N SER A 13 -7.23 19.48 12.15
CA SER A 13 -8.50 18.81 12.39
C SER A 13 -8.34 17.65 13.39
N GLU A 14 -9.43 17.25 14.06
CA GLU A 14 -9.42 16.09 14.95
C GLU A 14 -8.91 14.82 14.25
N ASN A 15 -9.27 14.64 12.98
CA ASN A 15 -8.78 13.54 12.14
C ASN A 15 -7.27 13.62 11.90
N ALA A 16 -6.73 14.81 11.61
CA ALA A 16 -5.29 15.00 11.48
C ALA A 16 -4.57 14.67 12.79
N ILE A 17 -5.08 15.15 13.93
CA ILE A 17 -4.53 14.85 15.26
C ILE A 17 -4.53 13.35 15.54
N ALA A 18 -5.65 12.66 15.30
CA ALA A 18 -5.75 11.22 15.51
C ALA A 18 -4.74 10.43 14.65
N VAL A 19 -4.53 10.84 13.40
CA VAL A 19 -3.52 10.24 12.51
C VAL A 19 -2.10 10.49 13.02
N LEU A 20 -1.81 11.72 13.44
CA LEU A 20 -0.52 12.12 13.99
C LEU A 20 -0.19 11.33 15.25
N GLU A 21 -1.09 11.29 16.23
CA GLU A 21 -0.92 10.53 17.48
C GLU A 21 -0.76 9.02 17.24
N ARG A 22 -1.50 8.47 16.27
CA ARG A 22 -1.43 7.04 15.98
C ARG A 22 -0.09 6.64 15.35
N ARG A 23 0.45 7.45 14.43
CA ARG A 23 1.53 7.01 13.52
C ARG A 23 2.81 7.85 13.53
N TYR A 24 2.73 9.14 13.86
CA TYR A 24 3.82 10.09 13.61
C TYR A 24 4.52 10.57 14.88
N LEU A 25 3.75 10.90 15.92
CA LEU A 25 4.30 11.45 17.15
C LEU A 25 5.16 10.42 17.90
N ARG A 26 6.24 10.89 18.54
CA ARG A 26 7.04 10.04 19.43
C ARG A 26 6.16 9.50 20.55
N LYS A 27 6.43 8.25 20.93
CA LYS A 27 5.73 7.55 22.01
C LYS A 27 6.71 7.09 23.07
N ASP A 28 6.27 7.07 24.33
CA ASP A 28 7.01 6.41 25.40
C ASP A 28 6.88 4.88 25.32
N LYS A 29 7.50 4.18 26.29
CA LYS A 29 7.45 2.71 26.39
C LYS A 29 6.03 2.15 26.60
N SER A 30 5.09 2.97 27.08
CA SER A 30 3.69 2.59 27.25
C SER A 30 2.84 2.88 26.01
N GLY A 31 3.43 3.44 24.95
CA GLY A 31 2.73 3.77 23.71
C GLY A 31 1.99 5.11 23.74
N LYS A 32 2.16 5.92 24.80
CA LYS A 32 1.53 7.23 24.91
C LYS A 32 2.35 8.29 24.14
N PRO A 33 1.71 9.17 23.36
CA PRO A 33 2.40 10.28 22.70
C PRO A 33 3.11 11.19 23.72
N ILE A 34 4.39 11.47 23.46
CA ILE A 34 5.25 12.38 24.26
C ILE A 34 5.76 13.57 23.45
N GLU A 35 5.27 13.70 22.22
CA GLU A 35 5.62 14.76 21.28
C GLU A 35 4.30 15.30 20.73
N THR A 36 4.14 16.61 20.77
CA THR A 36 3.03 17.32 20.13
C THR A 36 3.27 17.46 18.62
N PRO A 37 2.23 17.73 17.81
CA PRO A 37 2.43 18.01 16.38
C PRO A 37 3.41 19.15 16.12
N MET A 38 3.40 20.21 16.93
CA MET A 38 4.35 21.33 16.75
C MET A 38 5.78 20.91 17.04
N GLU A 39 6.02 20.14 18.11
CA GLU A 39 7.34 19.59 18.41
C GLU A 39 7.83 18.64 17.32
N MET A 40 6.93 17.84 16.73
CA MET A 40 7.24 16.98 15.59
C MET A 40 7.69 17.80 14.38
N PHE A 41 6.95 18.83 13.98
CA PHE A 41 7.33 19.68 12.85
C PHE A 41 8.63 20.44 13.12
N TRP A 42 8.85 20.90 14.35
CA TRP A 42 10.11 21.55 14.73
C TRP A 42 11.29 20.60 14.63
N ARG A 43 11.16 19.36 15.16
CA ARG A 43 12.19 18.32 15.05
C ARG A 43 12.56 18.08 13.59
N VAL A 44 11.56 17.88 12.74
CA VAL A 44 11.78 17.63 11.31
C VAL A 44 12.47 18.84 10.67
N ALA A 45 11.95 20.04 10.86
CA ALA A 45 12.50 21.26 10.28
C ALA A 45 13.96 21.50 10.69
N ARG A 46 14.27 21.37 11.99
CA ARG A 46 15.63 21.53 12.53
C ARG A 46 16.59 20.49 11.96
N ASN A 47 16.21 19.21 11.96
CA ASN A 47 17.06 18.13 11.49
C ASN A 47 17.43 18.29 10.00
N ILE A 48 16.47 18.71 9.17
CA ILE A 48 16.70 18.93 7.74
C ILE A 48 17.46 20.23 7.47
N ALA A 49 17.15 21.32 8.20
CA ALA A 49 17.88 22.59 8.08
C ALA A 49 19.37 22.45 8.47
N LEU A 50 19.69 21.52 9.37
CA LEU A 50 21.06 21.26 9.81
C LEU A 50 22.01 20.96 8.65
N MET A 51 21.54 20.38 7.55
CA MET A 51 22.39 20.06 6.40
C MET A 51 22.93 21.31 5.68
N ASP A 52 22.33 22.49 5.87
CA ASP A 52 22.82 23.74 5.26
C ASP A 52 24.23 24.11 5.73
N ILE A 53 24.59 23.72 6.97
CA ILE A 53 25.89 24.05 7.56
C ILE A 53 27.05 23.35 6.82
N LEU A 54 26.80 22.20 6.20
CA LEU A 54 27.79 21.44 5.42
C LEU A 54 28.22 22.16 4.14
N TYR A 55 27.41 23.09 3.64
CA TYR A 55 27.67 23.87 2.44
C TYR A 55 28.15 25.30 2.74
N HIS A 56 28.40 25.63 4.01
CA HIS A 56 28.87 26.95 4.36
C HIS A 56 30.28 27.21 3.77
N PRO A 57 30.55 28.35 3.11
CA PRO A 57 31.80 28.57 2.38
C PRO A 57 33.10 28.41 3.20
N GLN A 58 33.03 28.62 4.51
CA GLN A 58 34.16 28.45 5.42
C GLN A 58 34.53 26.98 5.67
N VAL A 59 33.57 26.05 5.53
CA VAL A 59 33.78 24.62 5.79
C VAL A 59 33.72 23.77 4.51
N TYR A 60 33.01 24.22 3.49
CA TYR A 60 32.79 23.50 2.23
C TYR A 60 33.83 23.87 1.17
N SER A 61 34.39 22.88 0.46
CA SER A 61 35.37 23.07 -0.62
C SER A 61 34.83 22.87 -2.04
N GLY A 62 33.61 22.34 -2.21
CA GLY A 62 33.08 21.92 -3.52
C GLY A 62 32.40 23.00 -4.38
N GLY A 63 32.23 24.23 -3.86
CA GLY A 63 31.61 25.33 -4.61
C GLY A 63 32.59 25.97 -5.61
N ARG A 64 32.19 26.14 -6.88
CA ARG A 64 32.95 26.98 -7.84
C ARG A 64 32.88 28.44 -7.39
N GLN A 65 34.04 29.09 -7.23
CA GLN A 65 34.18 30.54 -7.14
C GLN A 65 33.99 31.18 -8.52
N ASP A 66 32.82 31.02 -9.14
CA ASP A 66 32.47 31.85 -10.30
C ASP A 66 31.91 33.17 -9.77
N GLY A 67 32.78 34.04 -9.26
CA GLY A 67 32.57 35.49 -9.10
C GLY A 67 31.32 36.00 -8.36
N ALA A 68 30.51 35.14 -7.74
CA ALA A 68 29.40 35.56 -6.93
C ALA A 68 29.96 35.99 -5.57
N GLU A 69 30.06 37.31 -5.38
CA GLU A 69 30.01 37.88 -4.03
C GLU A 69 28.91 37.13 -3.28
N ALA A 70 29.31 36.38 -2.25
CA ALA A 70 28.38 35.75 -1.36
C ALA A 70 27.39 36.83 -0.92
N ASP A 71 26.10 36.59 -1.12
CA ASP A 71 25.03 37.47 -0.69
C ASP A 71 24.99 37.48 0.85
N ALA A 72 25.98 38.16 1.42
CA ALA A 72 26.01 38.70 2.77
C ALA A 72 25.12 39.96 2.86
N THR A 73 24.32 40.24 1.83
CA THR A 73 23.37 41.34 1.76
C THR A 73 21.92 40.89 1.86
N ARG A 74 21.62 39.95 2.78
CA ARG A 74 20.31 39.90 3.46
C ARG A 74 20.24 40.96 4.57
N ASP A 75 20.73 42.17 4.31
CA ASP A 75 20.75 43.29 5.25
C ASP A 75 20.33 44.59 4.55
N GLY A 76 19.06 44.67 4.15
CA GLY A 76 18.57 45.85 3.43
C GLY A 76 17.09 45.87 3.09
N ALA A 77 16.20 45.66 4.07
CA ALA A 77 14.85 46.24 4.07
C ALA A 77 14.21 46.20 5.46
N GLU A 78 13.92 47.39 5.98
CA GLU A 78 12.98 47.77 7.05
C GLU A 78 13.23 47.30 8.49
N GLN A 79 13.46 48.29 9.36
CA GLN A 79 13.69 48.17 10.81
C GLN A 79 12.56 47.43 11.56
N SER A 80 11.35 47.34 10.99
CA SER A 80 10.22 46.55 11.53
C SER A 80 10.42 45.02 11.36
N ALA A 81 11.02 44.57 10.24
CA ALA A 81 11.29 43.16 9.97
C ALA A 81 12.44 42.60 10.82
N LYS A 82 13.43 43.44 11.17
CA LYS A 82 14.56 43.07 12.04
C LYS A 82 14.13 42.81 13.49
N GLN A 83 13.14 43.55 14.01
CA GLN A 83 12.61 43.37 15.36
C GLN A 83 11.75 42.10 15.47
N ALA A 84 10.91 41.83 14.45
CA ALA A 84 10.13 40.59 14.35
C ALA A 84 11.01 39.33 14.17
N LYS A 85 12.09 39.42 13.36
CA LYS A 85 13.08 38.33 13.23
C LYS A 85 13.82 38.08 14.54
N ARG A 86 14.23 39.12 15.28
CA ARG A 86 14.88 38.98 16.60
C ARG A 86 13.96 38.34 17.65
N SER A 87 12.68 38.75 17.70
CA SER A 87 11.68 38.17 18.61
C SER A 87 11.42 36.68 18.30
N LYS A 88 11.29 36.31 17.01
CA LYS A 88 11.10 34.92 16.59
C LYS A 88 12.32 34.04 16.84
N LYS A 89 13.55 34.58 16.65
CA LYS A 89 14.78 33.90 17.05
C LYS A 89 14.87 33.67 18.56
N GLN A 90 14.45 34.64 19.37
CA GLN A 90 14.39 34.47 20.82
C GLN A 90 13.36 33.41 21.24
N ALA A 91 12.19 33.34 20.58
CA ALA A 91 11.22 32.27 20.81
C ALA A 91 11.74 30.90 20.35
N ALA A 92 12.41 30.82 19.19
CA ALA A 92 13.02 29.60 18.68
C ALA A 92 14.15 29.07 19.58
N ARG A 93 14.92 29.95 20.23
CA ARG A 93 15.95 29.58 21.21
C ARG A 93 15.38 28.99 22.51
N LYS A 94 14.07 29.11 22.76
CA LYS A 94 13.38 28.41 23.86
C LYS A 94 13.05 26.96 23.50
N LEU A 95 13.14 26.57 22.23
CA LEU A 95 12.98 25.19 21.80
C LEU A 95 14.24 24.40 22.13
N PRO A 96 14.14 23.05 22.24
CA PRO A 96 15.31 22.22 22.41
C PRO A 96 16.33 22.49 21.28
N GLY A 97 17.59 22.72 21.66
CA GLY A 97 18.70 22.89 20.72
C GLY A 97 19.03 21.61 19.93
N ILE A 98 20.19 21.57 19.30
CA ILE A 98 20.66 20.41 18.53
C ILE A 98 20.72 19.17 19.45
N SER A 99 19.94 18.14 19.13
CA SER A 99 19.91 16.90 19.92
C SER A 99 21.04 15.94 19.55
N ASP A 100 21.30 14.92 20.38
CA ASP A 100 22.29 13.87 20.07
C ASP A 100 22.01 13.17 18.73
N LYS A 101 20.73 13.01 18.37
CA LYS A 101 20.34 12.41 17.07
C LYS A 101 20.61 13.35 15.90
N ASP A 102 20.48 14.66 16.11
CA ASP A 102 20.85 15.65 15.11
C ASP A 102 22.35 15.68 14.90
N TRP A 103 23.14 15.65 15.98
CA TRP A 103 24.59 15.52 15.90
C TRP A 103 25.04 14.25 15.18
N ALA A 104 24.38 13.12 15.46
CA ALA A 104 24.65 11.86 14.75
C ALA A 104 24.33 11.96 13.25
N THR A 105 23.22 12.64 12.90
CA THR A 105 22.83 12.88 11.50
C THR A 105 23.85 13.75 10.79
N LEU A 106 24.27 14.87 11.41
CA LEU A 106 25.28 15.77 10.86
C LEU A 106 26.62 15.08 10.72
N LYS A 107 27.04 14.28 11.71
CA LYS A 107 28.29 13.52 11.65
C LYS A 107 28.30 12.55 10.47
N MET A 108 27.23 11.78 10.30
CA MET A 108 27.08 10.85 9.17
C MET A 108 27.20 11.59 7.82
N ALA A 109 26.49 12.71 7.68
CA ALA A 109 26.56 13.51 6.45
C ALA A 109 27.94 14.15 6.25
N PHE A 110 28.58 14.64 7.31
CA PHE A 110 29.94 15.19 7.29
C PHE A 110 30.96 14.15 6.83
N GLU A 111 30.96 12.94 7.39
CA GLU A 111 31.88 11.85 7.01
C GLU A 111 31.73 11.48 5.52
N ARG A 112 30.51 11.57 4.97
CA ARG A 112 30.24 11.39 3.54
C ARG A 112 30.87 12.50 2.68
N PHE A 113 30.93 13.74 3.18
CA PHE A 113 31.56 14.86 2.46
C PHE A 113 33.08 14.81 2.60
N GLU A 114 33.57 14.51 3.80
CA GLU A 114 35.00 14.37 4.10
C GLU A 114 35.64 13.26 3.26
N SER A 115 34.99 12.09 3.14
CA SER A 115 35.46 10.99 2.28
C SER A 115 35.56 11.36 0.78
N LYS A 116 34.87 12.43 0.35
CA LYS A 116 34.93 12.98 -1.01
C LYS A 116 35.88 14.19 -1.13
N GLY A 117 36.59 14.56 -0.07
CA GLY A 117 37.46 15.75 -0.04
C GLY A 117 36.70 17.08 -0.08
N LEU A 118 35.41 17.08 0.30
CA LEU A 118 34.53 18.24 0.20
C LEU A 118 34.53 19.15 1.46
N MET A 119 35.29 18.77 2.49
CA MET A 119 35.39 19.51 3.77
C MET A 119 36.78 20.13 3.96
N LYS A 120 36.81 21.38 4.40
CA LYS A 120 38.02 22.17 4.74
C LYS A 120 38.46 22.00 6.19
N VAL A 121 37.59 21.43 7.01
CA VAL A 121 37.73 21.36 8.47
C VAL A 121 37.56 19.91 8.92
N SER A 122 38.14 19.58 10.07
CA SER A 122 37.94 18.31 10.77
C SER A 122 36.60 18.26 11.51
N TRP A 123 36.16 17.07 11.91
CA TRP A 123 34.91 16.92 12.68
C TRP A 123 34.84 17.76 13.98
N PRO A 124 35.88 17.83 14.84
CA PRO A 124 35.85 18.69 16.02
C PRO A 124 35.67 20.18 15.68
N GLU A 125 36.32 20.66 14.63
CA GLU A 125 36.18 22.04 14.14
C GLU A 125 34.78 22.26 13.56
N MET A 126 34.23 21.28 12.84
CA MET A 126 32.86 21.33 12.32
C MET A 126 31.83 21.46 13.46
N LYS A 127 32.04 20.75 14.57
CA LYS A 127 31.16 20.84 15.74
C LYS A 127 31.20 22.24 16.35
N GLN A 128 32.39 22.77 16.61
CA GLN A 128 32.57 24.13 17.12
C GLN A 128 31.98 25.18 16.17
N PHE A 129 32.18 25.00 14.87
CA PHE A 129 31.62 25.87 13.83
C PHE A 129 30.09 25.86 13.85
N THR A 130 29.49 24.68 13.97
CA THR A 130 28.03 24.51 14.02
C THR A 130 27.45 25.17 15.27
N GLU A 131 28.07 25.00 16.44
CA GLU A 131 27.65 25.64 17.69
C GLU A 131 27.76 27.17 17.60
N ALA A 132 28.84 27.69 17.00
CA ALA A 132 29.03 29.13 16.81
C ALA A 132 28.06 29.76 15.79
N ASN A 133 27.53 28.97 14.86
CA ASN A 133 26.65 29.40 13.78
C ASN A 133 25.23 28.83 13.89
N GLU A 134 24.76 28.50 15.10
CA GLU A 134 23.43 27.93 15.31
C GLU A 134 22.30 28.82 14.74
N ASP A 135 22.47 30.15 14.80
CA ASP A 135 21.50 31.10 14.25
C ASP A 135 21.27 30.96 12.74
N TYR A 136 22.29 30.51 11.99
CA TYR A 136 22.17 30.24 10.55
C TYR A 136 21.25 29.05 10.28
N ILE A 137 21.35 28.00 11.11
CA ILE A 137 20.50 26.81 11.04
C ILE A 137 19.07 27.15 11.49
N LEU A 138 18.93 27.94 12.56
CA LEU A 138 17.64 28.34 13.11
C LEU A 138 16.80 29.15 12.11
N ASP A 139 17.43 30.04 11.34
CA ASP A 139 16.72 30.81 10.31
C ASP A 139 16.06 29.90 9.28
N ARG A 140 16.80 28.92 8.75
CA ARG A 140 16.27 27.94 7.80
C ARG A 140 15.22 27.03 8.45
N ALA A 141 15.49 26.56 9.66
CA ALA A 141 14.56 25.69 10.40
C ALA A 141 13.21 26.39 10.63
N LEU A 142 13.21 27.69 10.91
CA LEU A 142 11.97 28.47 11.07
C LEU A 142 11.19 28.59 9.75
N GLU A 143 11.87 28.78 8.62
CA GLU A 143 11.22 28.81 7.31
C GLU A 143 10.56 27.44 7.00
N PHE A 144 11.28 26.33 7.19
CA PHE A 144 10.76 24.97 7.01
C PHE A 144 9.62 24.64 7.98
N TYR A 145 9.75 25.02 9.24
CA TYR A 145 8.73 24.83 10.25
C TYR A 145 7.45 25.57 9.86
N LYS A 146 7.58 26.84 9.47
CA LYS A 146 6.44 27.70 9.11
C LYS A 146 5.66 27.13 7.92
N VAL A 147 6.33 26.72 6.84
CA VAL A 147 5.63 26.21 5.66
C VAL A 147 4.88 24.90 5.94
N MET A 148 5.38 24.08 6.87
CA MET A 148 4.69 22.86 7.32
C MET A 148 3.52 23.19 8.26
N VAL A 149 3.72 24.04 9.27
CA VAL A 149 2.65 24.39 10.23
C VAL A 149 1.50 25.16 9.57
N GLU A 150 1.80 26.01 8.58
CA GLU A 150 0.79 26.66 7.73
C GLU A 150 0.14 25.69 6.72
N ARG A 151 0.54 24.42 6.71
CA ARG A 151 0.02 23.33 5.84
C ARG A 151 0.15 23.64 4.35
N LYS A 152 1.13 24.48 3.99
CA LYS A 152 1.46 24.85 2.60
C LYS A 152 2.31 23.79 1.90
N PHE A 153 3.14 23.08 2.66
CA PHE A 153 3.97 21.98 2.17
C PHE A 153 4.03 20.86 3.20
N MET A 154 3.96 19.60 2.75
CA MET A 154 4.21 18.44 3.59
C MET A 154 5.22 17.48 2.94
N PRO A 155 6.28 17.05 3.66
CA PRO A 155 7.13 15.98 3.18
C PRO A 155 6.48 14.61 3.37
N ASN A 156 7.00 13.58 2.69
CA ASN A 156 6.46 12.23 2.80
C ASN A 156 6.49 11.66 4.21
N SER A 157 5.65 10.65 4.45
CA SER A 157 5.47 10.09 5.79
C SER A 157 6.76 9.64 6.50
N PRO A 158 7.69 8.91 5.85
CA PRO A 158 8.98 8.59 6.47
C PRO A 158 9.78 9.79 6.98
N ALA A 159 9.77 10.92 6.28
CA ALA A 159 10.45 12.14 6.73
C ALA A 159 9.88 12.65 8.06
N LEU A 160 8.55 12.74 8.15
CA LEU A 160 7.86 13.17 9.38
C LEU A 160 8.10 12.20 10.55
N MET A 161 8.05 10.89 10.24
CA MET A 161 8.21 9.82 11.21
C MET A 161 9.65 9.70 11.74
N ASN A 162 10.66 9.86 10.88
CA ASN A 162 12.03 9.39 11.18
C ASN A 162 13.08 10.49 11.32
N ALA A 163 12.86 11.72 10.82
CA ALA A 163 13.87 12.78 10.93
C ALA A 163 14.22 13.10 12.39
N GLY A 164 15.50 13.13 12.73
CA GLY A 164 15.97 13.30 14.10
C GLY A 164 15.68 12.10 15.00
N ARG A 165 15.57 10.88 14.45
CA ARG A 165 15.41 9.62 15.20
C ARG A 165 16.45 8.60 14.73
N ASP A 166 16.59 7.49 15.47
CA ASP A 166 17.62 6.47 15.19
C ASP A 166 17.56 5.85 13.80
N LEU A 167 16.34 5.64 13.29
CA LEU A 167 16.16 5.03 11.98
C LEU A 167 16.64 5.95 10.85
N GLN A 168 16.34 7.25 10.94
CA GLN A 168 16.78 8.32 10.03
C GLN A 168 16.60 8.03 8.52
N GLN A 169 15.79 7.02 8.15
CA GLN A 169 15.43 6.71 6.78
C GLN A 169 14.24 7.61 6.38
N LEU A 170 14.47 8.53 5.44
CA LEU A 170 13.54 9.60 5.10
C LEU A 170 12.83 9.44 3.74
N SER A 171 13.23 8.48 2.90
CA SER A 171 12.64 8.18 1.59
C SER A 171 11.45 7.21 1.67
N ALA A 172 10.44 7.46 0.83
CA ALA A 172 9.24 6.65 0.79
C ALA A 172 9.33 5.43 -0.14
N CYS A 173 10.12 5.53 -1.20
CA CYS A 173 10.00 4.69 -2.37
C CYS A 173 11.38 4.33 -2.94
N PHE A 174 11.51 3.08 -3.38
CA PHE A 174 12.75 2.47 -3.88
C PHE A 174 12.45 1.55 -5.06
N VAL A 175 13.39 1.40 -5.99
CA VAL A 175 13.36 0.33 -7.01
C VAL A 175 14.60 -0.53 -6.88
N LEU A 176 14.43 -1.85 -6.92
CA LEU A 176 15.51 -2.82 -6.84
C LEU A 176 15.58 -3.64 -8.14
N PRO A 177 16.78 -3.98 -8.63
CA PRO A 177 16.92 -4.87 -9.78
C PRO A 177 16.49 -6.29 -9.39
N VAL A 178 16.16 -7.13 -10.37
CA VAL A 178 15.99 -8.58 -10.18
C VAL A 178 16.64 -9.26 -11.38
N ASP A 179 17.92 -9.61 -11.27
CA ASP A 179 18.64 -10.27 -12.36
C ASP A 179 18.39 -11.77 -12.37
N ASP A 180 18.65 -12.41 -13.52
CA ASP A 180 18.38 -13.82 -13.80
C ASP A 180 19.38 -14.79 -13.13
N SER A 181 19.50 -14.70 -11.80
CA SER A 181 20.28 -15.60 -10.96
C SER A 181 19.66 -15.73 -9.56
N MET A 182 19.82 -16.90 -8.94
CA MET A 182 19.33 -17.12 -7.57
C MET A 182 19.95 -16.13 -6.56
N VAL A 183 21.22 -15.77 -6.74
CA VAL A 183 21.90 -14.80 -5.87
C VAL A 183 21.22 -13.44 -5.98
N SER A 184 21.07 -12.90 -7.19
CA SER A 184 20.42 -11.59 -7.38
C SER A 184 18.95 -11.59 -6.92
N ILE A 185 18.19 -12.66 -7.20
CA ILE A 185 16.79 -12.78 -6.75
C ILE A 185 16.69 -12.69 -5.22
N PHE A 186 17.51 -13.45 -4.49
CA PHE A 186 17.43 -13.49 -3.04
C PHE A 186 18.13 -12.31 -2.36
N ASP A 187 19.15 -11.72 -2.97
CA ASP A 187 19.72 -10.45 -2.53
C ASP A 187 18.70 -9.32 -2.65
N SER A 188 17.95 -9.28 -3.76
CA SER A 188 16.88 -8.29 -3.96
C SER A 188 15.74 -8.48 -2.97
N LEU A 189 15.40 -9.73 -2.63
CA LEU A 189 14.44 -10.05 -1.57
C LEU A 189 14.93 -9.59 -0.19
N LYS A 190 16.21 -9.85 0.14
CA LYS A 190 16.85 -9.40 1.38
C LYS A 190 16.85 -7.86 1.47
N HIS A 191 17.23 -7.19 0.38
CA HIS A 191 17.24 -5.74 0.26
C HIS A 191 15.84 -5.15 0.45
N ALA A 192 14.82 -5.77 -0.16
CA ALA A 192 13.43 -5.38 0.02
C ALA A 192 12.98 -5.49 1.48
N ALA A 193 13.33 -6.58 2.17
CA ALA A 193 13.01 -6.77 3.58
C ALA A 193 13.62 -5.67 4.47
N LEU A 194 14.87 -5.27 4.23
CA LEU A 194 15.53 -4.17 4.96
C LEU A 194 14.84 -2.82 4.71
N ILE A 195 14.43 -2.57 3.46
CA ILE A 195 13.68 -1.36 3.10
C ILE A 195 12.31 -1.35 3.77
N HIS A 196 11.57 -2.45 3.75
CA HIS A 196 10.25 -2.58 4.38
C HIS A 196 10.34 -2.42 5.90
N GLN A 197 11.40 -2.95 6.53
CA GLN A 197 11.67 -2.74 7.96
C GLN A 197 11.77 -1.25 8.30
N SER A 198 12.35 -0.44 7.40
CA SER A 198 12.45 1.02 7.55
C SER A 198 11.19 1.79 7.15
N GLY A 199 10.16 1.09 6.64
CA GLY A 199 8.89 1.68 6.21
C GLY A 199 8.86 2.18 4.77
N GLY A 200 9.83 1.80 3.93
CA GLY A 200 9.84 2.11 2.50
C GLY A 200 8.98 1.13 1.68
N GLY A 201 8.47 1.58 0.54
CA GLY A 201 7.86 0.72 -0.48
C GLY A 201 8.85 0.41 -1.62
N THR A 202 8.72 -0.76 -2.26
CA THR A 202 9.69 -1.23 -3.27
C THR A 202 9.06 -1.52 -4.62
N GLY A 203 9.78 -1.27 -5.70
CA GLY A 203 9.40 -1.69 -7.05
C GLY A 203 10.42 -2.64 -7.66
N PHE A 204 9.93 -3.54 -8.50
CA PHE A 204 10.73 -4.55 -9.18
C PHE A 204 10.32 -4.67 -10.64
N SER A 205 11.30 -4.81 -11.53
CA SER A 205 11.09 -5.37 -12.87
C SER A 205 11.46 -6.84 -12.81
N PHE A 206 10.50 -7.72 -13.10
CA PHE A 206 10.75 -9.16 -13.24
C PHE A 206 11.10 -9.55 -14.68
N SER A 207 11.24 -8.56 -15.57
CA SER A 207 11.40 -8.76 -17.01
C SER A 207 12.75 -9.36 -17.42
N ARG A 208 13.75 -9.32 -16.53
CA ARG A 208 15.07 -9.92 -16.78
C ARG A 208 15.09 -11.43 -16.52
N LEU A 209 14.16 -11.94 -15.70
CA LEU A 209 14.11 -13.35 -15.34
C LEU A 209 13.75 -14.20 -16.55
N ARG A 210 14.45 -15.33 -16.73
CA ARG A 210 14.10 -16.26 -17.81
C ARG A 210 12.68 -16.83 -17.63
N PRO A 211 11.98 -17.15 -18.73
CA PRO A 211 10.62 -17.63 -18.65
C PRO A 211 10.54 -19.03 -18.04
N LYS A 212 9.34 -19.38 -17.60
CA LYS A 212 9.00 -20.72 -17.12
C LYS A 212 9.40 -21.77 -18.14
N ASN A 213 9.90 -22.89 -17.64
CA ASN A 213 10.41 -24.00 -18.43
C ASN A 213 11.69 -23.72 -19.26
N ASP A 214 12.32 -22.54 -19.17
CA ASP A 214 13.63 -22.31 -19.79
C ASP A 214 14.74 -23.10 -19.08
N VAL A 215 15.83 -23.36 -19.80
CA VAL A 215 16.93 -24.22 -19.35
C VAL A 215 17.71 -23.58 -18.20
N VAL A 216 17.96 -24.37 -17.15
CA VAL A 216 18.89 -24.02 -16.06
C VAL A 216 20.15 -24.88 -16.16
N ARG A 217 21.17 -24.36 -16.88
CA ARG A 217 22.38 -25.12 -17.25
C ARG A 217 23.14 -25.70 -16.05
N SER A 218 23.16 -25.01 -14.91
CA SER A 218 23.91 -25.43 -13.71
C SER A 218 23.32 -26.66 -13.03
N THR A 219 22.00 -26.87 -13.11
CA THR A 219 21.30 -27.99 -12.44
C THR A 219 20.74 -29.01 -13.43
N GLY A 220 20.74 -28.72 -14.73
CA GLY A 220 20.09 -29.54 -15.76
C GLY A 220 18.55 -29.49 -15.70
N GLY A 221 17.99 -28.67 -14.80
CA GLY A 221 16.55 -28.51 -14.61
C GLY A 221 15.94 -27.39 -15.46
N VAL A 222 14.69 -27.06 -15.13
CA VAL A 222 13.91 -26.02 -15.79
C VAL A 222 13.57 -24.87 -14.84
N ALA A 223 13.40 -23.66 -15.37
CA ALA A 223 13.11 -22.47 -14.60
C ALA A 223 11.64 -22.37 -14.17
N SER A 224 11.39 -21.79 -13.00
CA SER A 224 10.04 -21.59 -12.45
C SER A 224 9.29 -20.38 -13.05
N GLY A 225 10.01 -19.46 -13.71
CA GLY A 225 9.46 -18.22 -14.27
C GLY A 225 9.27 -17.09 -13.24
N PRO A 226 9.00 -15.85 -13.70
CA PRO A 226 8.94 -14.66 -12.86
C PRO A 226 7.76 -14.68 -11.87
N VAL A 227 6.58 -15.15 -12.29
CA VAL A 227 5.37 -15.19 -11.44
C VAL A 227 5.58 -16.08 -10.20
N SER A 228 6.34 -17.17 -10.33
CA SER A 228 6.69 -18.03 -9.20
C SER A 228 7.53 -17.28 -8.15
N PHE A 229 8.55 -16.52 -8.59
CA PHE A 229 9.37 -15.73 -7.68
C PHE A 229 8.60 -14.56 -7.06
N MET A 230 7.64 -13.96 -7.77
CA MET A 230 6.76 -12.94 -7.19
C MET A 230 5.99 -13.47 -5.97
N LYS A 231 5.57 -14.75 -5.98
CA LYS A 231 4.93 -15.38 -4.81
C LYS A 231 5.86 -15.45 -3.60
N VAL A 232 7.16 -15.70 -3.82
CA VAL A 232 8.18 -15.69 -2.77
C VAL A 232 8.34 -14.27 -2.18
N PHE A 233 8.42 -13.25 -3.04
CA PHE A 233 8.49 -11.85 -2.60
C PHE A 233 7.24 -11.45 -1.80
N ASN A 234 6.06 -11.91 -2.23
CA ASN A 234 4.80 -11.63 -1.56
C ASN A 234 4.79 -12.21 -0.13
N ALA A 235 5.18 -13.47 0.02
CA ALA A 235 5.24 -14.15 1.32
C ALA A 235 6.25 -13.49 2.27
N ALA A 236 7.42 -13.09 1.76
CA ALA A 236 8.41 -12.38 2.57
C ALA A 236 7.88 -11.00 3.05
N THR A 237 7.19 -10.27 2.18
CA THR A 237 6.60 -8.98 2.51
C THR A 237 5.52 -9.11 3.60
N GLU A 238 4.77 -10.21 3.59
CA GLU A 238 3.78 -10.49 4.63
C GLU A 238 4.41 -10.73 6.00
N ALA A 239 5.58 -11.36 6.04
CA ALA A 239 6.35 -11.61 7.26
C ALA A 239 7.01 -10.33 7.81
N VAL A 240 7.41 -9.40 6.95
CA VAL A 240 8.11 -8.16 7.33
C VAL A 240 7.11 -7.01 7.51
N LYS A 241 6.56 -6.87 8.72
CA LYS A 241 5.67 -5.75 9.09
C LYS A 241 6.41 -4.79 10.03
N GLN A 242 6.50 -3.51 9.67
CA GLN A 242 7.16 -2.48 10.48
C GLN A 242 6.38 -2.25 11.78
N GLY A 243 6.78 -2.89 12.88
CA GLY A 243 6.31 -2.60 14.24
C GLY A 243 4.79 -2.53 14.43
N GLY A 244 4.01 -3.20 13.57
CA GLY A 244 2.54 -3.14 13.54
C GLY A 244 1.93 -1.85 12.94
N VAL A 245 2.70 -0.94 12.36
CA VAL A 245 2.23 0.39 11.89
C VAL A 245 2.01 0.47 10.37
N ARG A 246 2.87 -0.15 9.55
CA ARG A 246 2.77 -0.13 8.08
C ARG A 246 3.06 -1.52 7.48
N ARG A 247 2.18 -2.00 6.58
CA ARG A 247 2.44 -3.20 5.75
C ARG A 247 3.39 -2.80 4.60
N GLY A 248 4.34 -3.68 4.26
CA GLY A 248 5.16 -3.51 3.06
C GLY A 248 4.30 -3.48 1.80
N ALA A 249 4.73 -2.73 0.79
CA ALA A 249 4.02 -2.59 -0.47
C ALA A 249 5.01 -2.71 -1.62
N ASN A 250 4.64 -3.49 -2.63
CA ASN A 250 5.48 -3.76 -3.79
C ASN A 250 4.82 -3.30 -5.10
N MET A 251 5.63 -2.88 -6.07
CA MET A 251 5.27 -2.86 -7.50
C MET A 251 5.97 -4.03 -8.20
N GLY A 252 5.23 -4.78 -9.01
CA GLY A 252 5.77 -5.78 -9.92
C GLY A 252 5.45 -5.41 -11.36
N ILE A 253 6.49 -5.21 -12.18
CA ILE A 253 6.34 -4.93 -13.60
C ILE A 253 6.94 -6.06 -14.43
N LEU A 254 6.21 -6.47 -15.47
CA LEU A 254 6.69 -7.38 -16.49
C LEU A 254 6.46 -6.76 -17.87
N ARG A 255 7.52 -6.73 -18.69
CA ARG A 255 7.43 -6.26 -20.08
C ARG A 255 6.45 -7.10 -20.89
N VAL A 256 5.72 -6.44 -21.79
CA VAL A 256 4.69 -7.08 -22.62
C VAL A 256 5.26 -8.13 -23.58
N ASP A 257 6.53 -8.00 -24.00
CA ASP A 257 7.24 -8.95 -24.87
C ASP A 257 7.86 -10.15 -24.12
N HIS A 258 7.61 -10.29 -22.81
CA HIS A 258 8.09 -11.43 -22.05
C HIS A 258 7.27 -12.70 -22.33
N PRO A 259 7.87 -13.90 -22.49
CA PRO A 259 7.12 -15.11 -22.85
C PRO A 259 6.03 -15.53 -21.85
N ASP A 260 6.19 -15.19 -20.58
CA ASP A 260 5.21 -15.46 -19.50
C ASP A 260 4.18 -14.33 -19.30
N ILE A 261 4.04 -13.39 -20.25
CA ILE A 261 3.15 -12.23 -20.10
C ILE A 261 1.68 -12.62 -19.84
N LEU A 262 1.19 -13.68 -20.48
CA LEU A 262 -0.19 -14.13 -20.28
C LEU A 262 -0.43 -14.67 -18.87
N GLU A 263 0.54 -15.40 -18.29
CA GLU A 263 0.48 -15.88 -16.91
C GLU A 263 0.51 -14.70 -15.94
N PHE A 264 1.36 -13.71 -16.19
CA PHE A 264 1.46 -12.48 -15.40
C PHE A 264 0.18 -11.65 -15.42
N ILE A 265 -0.45 -11.45 -16.59
CA ILE A 265 -1.74 -10.71 -16.69
C ILE A 265 -2.82 -11.37 -15.82
N THR A 266 -2.80 -12.69 -15.66
CA THR A 266 -3.79 -13.45 -14.88
C THR A 266 -3.39 -13.76 -13.45
N CYS A 267 -2.19 -13.40 -13.00
CA CYS A 267 -1.64 -13.92 -11.74
C CYS A 267 -2.40 -13.46 -10.48
N LYS A 268 -3.29 -12.46 -10.63
CA LYS A 268 -4.19 -11.97 -9.58
C LYS A 268 -5.68 -12.18 -9.89
N THR A 269 -6.00 -13.14 -10.75
CA THR A 269 -7.41 -13.54 -10.98
C THR A 269 -8.04 -13.98 -9.66
N ASP A 270 -7.29 -14.73 -8.84
CA ASP A 270 -7.59 -14.91 -7.43
C ASP A 270 -7.04 -13.71 -6.64
N THR A 271 -7.93 -12.89 -6.08
CA THR A 271 -7.57 -11.68 -5.34
C THR A 271 -6.89 -11.96 -4.00
N LYS A 272 -6.82 -13.23 -3.58
CA LYS A 272 -6.10 -13.66 -2.36
C LYS A 272 -4.63 -13.96 -2.64
N GLU A 273 -4.22 -14.09 -3.89
CA GLU A 273 -2.81 -14.22 -4.26
C GLU A 273 -2.14 -12.84 -4.48
N LEU A 274 -0.84 -12.74 -4.19
CA LEU A 274 -0.03 -11.55 -4.43
C LEU A 274 -0.61 -10.25 -3.83
N THR A 275 -1.21 -10.34 -2.65
CA THR A 275 -1.91 -9.24 -1.95
C THR A 275 -1.01 -8.05 -1.59
N ASN A 276 0.31 -8.25 -1.50
CA ASN A 276 1.28 -7.19 -1.20
C ASN A 276 1.88 -6.55 -2.46
N PHE A 277 1.45 -6.95 -3.65
CA PHE A 277 1.87 -6.39 -4.93
C PHE A 277 0.77 -5.58 -5.58
N ASN A 278 1.11 -4.38 -6.04
CA ASN A 278 0.49 -3.82 -7.23
C ASN A 278 1.22 -4.39 -8.45
N ILE A 279 0.49 -4.74 -9.50
CA ILE A 279 1.09 -5.24 -10.75
C ILE A 279 0.77 -4.33 -11.93
N SER A 280 1.72 -4.16 -12.84
CA SER A 280 1.53 -3.42 -14.08
C SER A 280 2.26 -4.05 -15.24
N VAL A 281 1.65 -4.01 -16.42
CA VAL A 281 2.30 -4.44 -17.65
C VAL A 281 3.17 -3.31 -18.18
N GLY A 282 4.44 -3.62 -18.46
CA GLY A 282 5.38 -2.72 -19.12
C GLY A 282 5.13 -2.71 -20.63
N ILE A 283 4.32 -1.77 -21.09
CA ILE A 283 3.91 -1.58 -22.48
C ILE A 283 5.00 -0.83 -23.25
N THR A 284 5.22 -1.23 -24.50
CA THR A 284 6.11 -0.57 -25.47
C THR A 284 5.31 0.11 -26.56
N GLU A 285 5.89 1.13 -27.20
CA GLU A 285 5.35 1.79 -28.39
C GLU A 285 5.16 0.79 -29.53
N LYS A 286 6.11 -0.14 -29.71
CA LYS A 286 6.01 -1.24 -30.70
C LYS A 286 4.75 -2.09 -30.47
N PHE A 287 4.44 -2.43 -29.22
CA PHE A 287 3.24 -3.19 -28.90
C PHE A 287 1.97 -2.39 -29.19
N MET A 288 1.90 -1.12 -28.77
CA MET A 288 0.71 -0.30 -29.02
C MET A 288 0.45 -0.07 -30.51
N GLN A 289 1.50 0.13 -31.31
CA GLN A 289 1.38 0.20 -32.78
C GLN A 289 0.82 -1.11 -33.35
N ALA A 290 1.26 -2.26 -32.86
CA ALA A 290 0.70 -3.55 -33.26
C ALA A 290 -0.77 -3.74 -32.82
N VAL A 291 -1.18 -3.22 -31.65
CA VAL A 291 -2.59 -3.23 -31.21
C VAL A 291 -3.47 -2.41 -32.15
N GLU A 292 -3.01 -1.23 -32.56
CA GLU A 292 -3.73 -0.36 -33.49
C GLU A 292 -3.84 -0.99 -34.89
N ALA A 293 -2.75 -1.59 -35.38
CA ALA A 293 -2.69 -2.26 -36.67
C ALA A 293 -3.39 -3.64 -36.69
N GLY A 294 -3.64 -4.25 -35.53
CA GLY A 294 -4.19 -5.60 -35.41
C GLY A 294 -3.16 -6.69 -35.77
N GLU A 295 -1.88 -6.43 -35.54
CA GLU A 295 -0.77 -7.29 -35.91
C GLU A 295 -0.28 -8.16 -34.75
N ASP A 296 0.50 -9.19 -35.09
CA ASP A 296 1.22 -10.01 -34.12
C ASP A 296 2.54 -9.34 -33.70
N TYR A 297 2.94 -9.54 -32.46
CA TYR A 297 4.24 -9.08 -31.94
C TYR A 297 5.05 -10.26 -31.38
N GLU A 298 6.36 -10.07 -31.31
CA GLU A 298 7.32 -11.11 -30.90
C GLU A 298 7.47 -11.20 -29.39
N LEU A 299 7.51 -12.43 -28.88
CA LEU A 299 7.92 -12.74 -27.51
C LEU A 299 9.43 -13.01 -27.48
N ILE A 300 10.14 -12.35 -26.58
CA ILE A 300 11.60 -12.34 -26.51
C ILE A 300 12.05 -12.93 -25.18
N ASN A 301 12.84 -14.01 -25.24
CA ASN A 301 13.45 -14.55 -24.02
C ASN A 301 14.58 -13.61 -23.54
N PRO A 302 14.51 -13.04 -22.32
CA PRO A 302 15.46 -12.04 -21.85
C PRO A 302 16.89 -12.59 -21.69
N ARG A 303 17.05 -13.90 -21.45
CA ARG A 303 18.36 -14.55 -21.24
C ARG A 303 19.20 -14.61 -22.51
N ASN A 304 18.57 -14.90 -23.65
CA ASN A 304 19.28 -15.14 -24.92
C ASN A 304 18.90 -14.17 -26.05
N ARG A 305 17.93 -13.28 -25.80
CA ARG A 305 17.40 -12.28 -26.74
C ARG A 305 16.83 -12.86 -28.04
N LYS A 306 16.50 -14.15 -28.05
CA LYS A 306 15.86 -14.81 -29.21
C LYS A 306 14.35 -14.73 -29.10
N VAL A 307 13.71 -14.64 -30.26
CA VAL A 307 12.27 -14.77 -30.39
C VAL A 307 11.86 -16.21 -30.05
N THR A 308 10.94 -16.38 -29.11
CA THR A 308 10.41 -17.69 -28.69
C THR A 308 9.01 -17.98 -29.21
N GLY A 309 8.31 -16.95 -29.68
CA GLY A 309 6.95 -17.07 -30.21
C GLY A 309 6.42 -15.72 -30.65
N LYS A 310 5.17 -15.70 -31.11
CA LYS A 310 4.41 -14.49 -31.41
C LYS A 310 3.04 -14.59 -30.77
N LEU A 311 2.46 -13.45 -30.39
CA LEU A 311 1.08 -13.33 -29.93
C LEU A 311 0.39 -12.22 -30.70
N ASN A 312 -0.93 -12.33 -30.85
CA ASN A 312 -1.73 -11.24 -31.39
C ASN A 312 -1.78 -10.08 -30.39
N ALA A 313 -1.37 -8.88 -30.79
CA ALA A 313 -1.26 -7.75 -29.88
C ALA A 313 -2.63 -7.33 -29.31
N ARG A 314 -3.68 -7.35 -30.16
CA ARG A 314 -5.04 -6.98 -29.74
C ARG A 314 -5.60 -7.97 -28.72
N GLU A 315 -5.40 -9.27 -28.91
CA GLU A 315 -5.84 -10.28 -27.93
C GLU A 315 -5.18 -10.10 -26.57
N VAL A 316 -3.87 -9.83 -26.54
CA VAL A 316 -3.14 -9.56 -25.30
C VAL A 316 -3.66 -8.29 -24.63
N PHE A 317 -3.87 -7.22 -25.40
CA PHE A 317 -4.41 -5.96 -24.88
C PHE A 317 -5.82 -6.12 -24.31
N GLU A 318 -6.71 -6.81 -25.01
CA GLU A 318 -8.07 -7.13 -24.53
C GLU A 318 -8.07 -7.96 -23.25
N LYS A 319 -7.04 -8.80 -23.07
CA LYS A 319 -6.83 -9.57 -21.84
C LYS A 319 -6.42 -8.69 -20.67
N ILE A 320 -5.57 -7.69 -20.91
CA ILE A 320 -5.20 -6.68 -19.91
C ILE A 320 -6.44 -5.91 -19.47
N VAL A 321 -7.24 -5.46 -20.44
CA VAL A 321 -8.52 -4.75 -20.19
C VAL A 321 -9.49 -5.61 -19.38
N ASP A 322 -9.68 -6.89 -19.75
CA ASP A 322 -10.57 -7.80 -19.03
C ASP A 322 -10.18 -7.97 -17.56
N GLN A 323 -8.89 -8.19 -17.28
CA GLN A 323 -8.41 -8.36 -15.90
C GLN A 323 -8.55 -7.05 -15.11
N ALA A 324 -8.13 -5.92 -15.68
CA ALA A 324 -8.23 -4.62 -15.04
C ALA A 324 -9.69 -4.25 -14.72
N TRP A 325 -10.64 -4.61 -15.58
CA TRP A 325 -12.07 -4.45 -15.32
C TRP A 325 -12.58 -5.36 -14.19
N ARG A 326 -12.09 -6.61 -14.13
CA ARG A 326 -12.50 -7.60 -13.12
C ARG A 326 -12.04 -7.26 -11.72
N ASN A 327 -10.78 -6.85 -11.53
CA ASN A 327 -10.17 -6.73 -10.21
C ASN A 327 -9.28 -5.46 -10.03
N GLY A 328 -9.24 -4.56 -11.01
CA GLY A 328 -8.42 -3.34 -10.98
C GLY A 328 -6.95 -3.53 -11.40
N GLU A 329 -6.53 -4.74 -11.78
CA GLU A 329 -5.15 -5.06 -12.14
C GLU A 329 -5.06 -6.00 -13.37
N PRO A 330 -3.96 -5.97 -14.14
CA PRO A 330 -2.81 -5.09 -13.98
C PRO A 330 -3.09 -3.65 -14.46
N GLY A 331 -2.37 -2.69 -13.89
CA GLY A 331 -2.20 -1.37 -14.50
C GLY A 331 -1.32 -1.43 -15.75
N ILE A 332 -1.12 -0.30 -16.42
CA ILE A 332 -0.19 -0.20 -17.55
C ILE A 332 0.85 0.89 -17.31
N VAL A 333 2.09 0.63 -17.74
CA VAL A 333 3.21 1.56 -17.68
C VAL A 333 3.90 1.57 -19.05
N PHE A 334 4.07 2.74 -19.65
CA PHE A 334 4.67 2.91 -20.97
C PHE A 334 6.19 3.08 -20.85
N LEU A 335 6.93 1.98 -20.92
CA LEU A 335 8.38 1.95 -20.63
C LEU A 335 9.20 2.84 -21.55
N ASP A 336 8.84 2.92 -22.82
CA ASP A 336 9.56 3.75 -23.79
C ASP A 336 9.41 5.24 -23.47
N ARG A 337 8.26 5.66 -22.90
CA ARG A 337 8.02 7.03 -22.45
C ARG A 337 8.78 7.34 -21.18
N LEU A 338 8.85 6.38 -20.25
CA LEU A 338 9.69 6.51 -19.06
C LEU A 338 11.16 6.74 -19.44
N ASN A 339 11.66 5.98 -20.41
CA ASN A 339 13.05 6.05 -20.83
C ASN A 339 13.35 7.24 -21.74
N LYS A 340 12.37 7.71 -22.53
CA LYS A 340 12.49 8.97 -23.28
C LYS A 340 12.78 10.16 -22.35
N ASP A 341 12.16 10.16 -21.17
CA ASP A 341 12.30 11.23 -20.18
C ASP A 341 13.31 10.87 -19.07
N ASN A 342 14.09 9.79 -19.22
CA ASN A 342 15.10 9.41 -18.24
C ASN A 342 16.23 10.46 -18.24
N PRO A 343 16.47 11.16 -17.12
CA PRO A 343 17.48 12.20 -17.08
C PRO A 343 18.91 11.65 -17.18
N THR A 344 19.15 10.38 -16.81
CA THR A 344 20.48 9.76 -16.74
C THR A 344 20.51 8.42 -17.49
N PRO A 345 20.32 8.42 -18.83
CA PRO A 345 20.19 7.20 -19.62
C PRO A 345 21.48 6.36 -19.65
N GLU A 346 22.66 6.97 -19.52
CA GLU A 346 23.94 6.24 -19.47
C GLU A 346 24.10 5.35 -18.23
N LEU A 347 23.35 5.63 -17.15
CA LEU A 347 23.37 4.82 -15.93
C LEU A 347 22.51 3.56 -16.03
N GLY A 348 21.59 3.50 -16.98
CA GLY A 348 20.70 2.36 -17.20
C GLY A 348 19.31 2.76 -17.64
N GLU A 349 18.50 1.74 -17.91
CA GLU A 349 17.09 1.88 -18.28
C GLU A 349 16.18 1.84 -17.05
N ILE A 350 15.14 2.65 -17.08
CA ILE A 350 14.04 2.61 -16.11
C ILE A 350 13.09 1.48 -16.52
N GLU A 351 13.13 0.38 -15.79
CA GLU A 351 12.32 -0.81 -16.06
C GLU A 351 11.15 -0.98 -15.09
N SER A 352 11.09 -0.17 -14.03
CA SER A 352 10.05 -0.27 -13.01
C SER A 352 9.75 1.08 -12.37
N THR A 353 8.70 1.11 -11.56
CA THR A 353 8.30 2.24 -10.73
C THR A 353 8.22 1.79 -9.28
N ASN A 354 8.13 2.73 -8.35
CA ASN A 354 7.68 2.45 -6.99
C ASN A 354 6.22 1.92 -6.94
N PRO A 355 5.72 1.48 -5.75
CA PRO A 355 4.37 0.90 -5.58
C PRO A 355 3.20 1.69 -6.17
N CYS A 356 3.27 3.03 -6.21
CA CYS A 356 2.18 3.88 -6.65
C CYS A 356 2.36 4.43 -8.08
N GLY A 357 3.44 4.08 -8.78
CA GLY A 357 3.64 4.42 -10.19
C GLY A 357 4.19 5.82 -10.47
N GLU A 358 4.27 6.71 -9.49
CA GLU A 358 4.67 8.11 -9.63
C GLU A 358 6.19 8.34 -9.71
N GLN A 359 6.98 7.36 -9.28
CA GLN A 359 8.45 7.37 -9.31
C GLN A 359 9.00 6.26 -10.23
N PRO A 360 9.20 6.56 -11.51
CA PRO A 360 10.06 5.78 -12.39
C PRO A 360 11.52 5.91 -11.93
N LEU A 361 12.11 4.81 -11.51
CA LEU A 361 13.43 4.80 -10.86
C LEU A 361 14.33 3.75 -11.49
N LEU A 362 15.62 4.08 -11.57
CA LEU A 362 16.68 3.13 -11.90
C LEU A 362 16.90 2.15 -10.74
N PRO A 363 17.54 1.00 -10.99
CA PRO A 363 17.96 0.10 -9.93
C PRO A 363 18.71 0.81 -8.79
N TYR A 364 18.32 0.52 -7.56
CA TYR A 364 18.83 1.12 -6.31
C TYR A 364 18.56 2.62 -6.15
N GLU A 365 17.80 3.27 -7.01
CA GLU A 365 17.36 4.63 -6.72
C GLU A 365 16.24 4.66 -5.66
N ALA A 366 16.25 5.73 -4.89
CA ALA A 366 15.20 6.11 -3.98
C ALA A 366 14.72 7.53 -4.32
N CYS A 367 13.49 7.87 -3.92
CA CYS A 367 13.03 9.25 -4.04
C CYS A 367 12.49 9.81 -2.72
N CYS A 368 12.89 11.05 -2.49
CA CYS A 368 12.42 11.94 -1.45
C CYS A 368 11.23 12.73 -1.98
N LEU A 369 10.07 12.62 -1.34
CA LEU A 369 8.83 13.21 -1.85
C LEU A 369 8.31 14.31 -0.92
N GLY A 370 7.63 15.28 -1.50
CA GLY A 370 6.87 16.28 -0.77
C GLY A 370 5.77 16.85 -1.63
N SER A 371 4.78 17.50 -1.02
CA SER A 371 3.61 18.00 -1.76
C SER A 371 3.18 19.39 -1.30
N ILE A 372 2.95 20.27 -2.27
CA ILE A 372 2.39 21.61 -2.07
C ILE A 372 0.88 21.50 -1.95
N ASN A 373 0.29 22.16 -0.94
CA ASN A 373 -1.16 22.24 -0.78
C ASN A 373 -1.71 23.41 -1.60
N LEU A 374 -2.26 23.12 -2.78
CA LEU A 374 -2.77 24.15 -3.70
C LEU A 374 -3.93 24.96 -3.08
N GLY A 375 -4.78 24.31 -2.30
CA GLY A 375 -5.87 24.97 -1.58
C GLY A 375 -5.40 26.00 -0.54
N ALA A 376 -4.14 25.95 -0.07
CA ALA A 376 -3.59 26.94 0.86
C ALA A 376 -3.15 28.25 0.19
N PHE A 377 -3.09 28.28 -1.15
CA PHE A 377 -2.72 29.45 -1.95
C PHE A 377 -3.91 30.02 -2.73
N THR A 378 -5.13 29.58 -2.42
CA THR A 378 -6.32 29.93 -3.18
C THR A 378 -7.35 30.60 -2.29
N ARG A 379 -7.91 31.72 -2.76
CA ARG A 379 -9.00 32.42 -2.10
C ARG A 379 -10.34 32.04 -2.71
N ALA A 380 -11.35 31.85 -1.89
CA ALA A 380 -12.66 31.40 -2.33
C ALA A 380 -13.44 32.52 -3.08
N VAL A 381 -13.85 32.28 -4.32
CA VAL A 381 -14.66 33.21 -5.14
C VAL A 381 -16.10 33.35 -4.66
N TRP A 382 -16.56 32.39 -3.85
CA TRP A 382 -17.93 32.32 -3.34
C TRP A 382 -18.33 33.53 -2.51
N GLN A 383 -17.37 34.11 -1.76
CA GLN A 383 -17.61 35.31 -0.96
C GLN A 383 -17.84 36.55 -1.81
N GLU A 384 -17.37 36.54 -3.06
CA GLU A 384 -17.55 37.63 -4.02
C GLU A 384 -18.75 37.41 -4.96
N GLY A 385 -19.41 36.25 -4.87
CA GLY A 385 -20.54 35.91 -5.75
C GLY A 385 -20.14 35.65 -7.21
N LEU A 386 -18.88 35.25 -7.47
CA LEU A 386 -18.32 35.05 -8.81
C LEU A 386 -17.99 33.57 -9.18
N PRO A 387 -18.74 32.53 -8.72
CA PRO A 387 -18.38 31.15 -9.05
C PRO A 387 -18.45 30.89 -10.57
N GLY A 388 -17.37 30.32 -11.11
CA GLY A 388 -17.26 29.96 -12.53
C GLY A 388 -17.16 31.14 -13.52
N THR A 389 -17.02 32.37 -13.03
CA THR A 389 -16.88 33.58 -13.86
C THR A 389 -15.64 34.41 -13.53
N ALA A 390 -15.08 34.23 -12.34
CA ALA A 390 -13.83 34.87 -11.92
C ALA A 390 -12.63 34.40 -12.77
N ASP A 391 -11.71 35.33 -13.01
CA ASP A 391 -10.37 35.02 -13.51
C ASP A 391 -9.56 34.34 -12.38
N PRO A 392 -9.14 33.06 -12.54
CA PRO A 392 -8.41 32.33 -11.51
C PRO A 392 -7.16 33.05 -11.02
N ASP A 393 -6.46 33.79 -11.89
CA ASP A 393 -5.20 34.44 -11.55
C ASP A 393 -5.33 35.51 -10.45
N LEU A 394 -6.52 36.09 -10.28
CA LEU A 394 -6.79 37.07 -9.23
C LEU A 394 -7.00 36.46 -7.84
N PHE A 395 -7.18 35.14 -7.78
CA PHE A 395 -7.52 34.41 -6.55
C PHE A 395 -6.42 33.42 -6.12
N ILE A 396 -5.38 33.25 -6.95
CA ILE A 396 -4.23 32.40 -6.67
C ILE A 396 -3.04 33.26 -6.21
N ASP A 397 -2.51 32.98 -5.02
CA ASP A 397 -1.27 33.57 -4.52
C ASP A 397 -0.05 32.89 -5.18
N TRP A 398 0.20 33.25 -6.44
CA TRP A 398 1.34 32.75 -7.22
C TRP A 398 2.68 33.02 -6.54
N LYS A 399 2.84 34.19 -5.91
CA LYS A 399 4.08 34.56 -5.24
C LYS A 399 4.34 33.68 -4.02
N GLY A 400 3.34 33.53 -3.14
CA GLY A 400 3.45 32.65 -1.99
C GLY A 400 3.70 31.20 -2.40
N MET A 401 3.11 30.75 -3.50
CA MET A 401 3.34 29.42 -4.06
C MET A 401 4.78 29.25 -4.56
N ALA A 402 5.34 30.25 -5.27
CA ALA A 402 6.74 30.23 -5.70
C ALA A 402 7.70 30.08 -4.51
N ASP A 403 7.50 30.88 -3.46
CA ASP A 403 8.32 30.85 -2.24
C ASP A 403 8.25 29.46 -1.59
N ALA A 404 7.06 28.85 -1.53
CA ALA A 404 6.88 27.51 -0.98
C ALA A 404 7.52 26.42 -1.85
N VAL A 405 7.42 26.51 -3.18
CA VAL A 405 8.06 25.57 -4.12
C VAL A 405 9.58 25.61 -3.97
N ARG A 406 10.17 26.80 -3.98
CA ARG A 406 11.63 26.98 -3.83
C ARG A 406 12.12 26.44 -2.49
N LEU A 407 11.40 26.74 -1.42
CA LEU A 407 11.71 26.22 -0.08
C LEU A 407 11.55 24.69 0.01
N ALA A 408 10.55 24.13 -0.65
CA ALA A 408 10.32 22.69 -0.70
C ALA A 408 11.43 21.96 -1.48
N VAL A 409 11.91 22.51 -2.60
CA VAL A 409 13.07 21.94 -3.33
C VAL A 409 14.32 21.93 -2.45
N HIS A 410 14.59 23.03 -1.74
CA HIS A 410 15.70 23.09 -0.78
C HIS A 410 15.52 22.07 0.36
N PHE A 411 14.32 21.97 0.93
CA PHE A 411 14.01 20.97 1.95
C PHE A 411 14.29 19.55 1.45
N LEU A 412 13.82 19.21 0.25
CA LEU A 412 13.99 17.87 -0.33
C LEU A 412 15.44 17.57 -0.72
N ASP A 413 16.22 18.56 -1.17
CA ASP A 413 17.66 18.39 -1.42
C ASP A 413 18.43 18.14 -0.11
N ASN A 414 18.13 18.88 0.95
CA ASN A 414 18.70 18.61 2.29
C ASN A 414 18.28 17.23 2.81
N LEU A 415 17.06 16.79 2.49
CA LEU A 415 16.54 15.51 2.93
C LEU A 415 17.38 14.35 2.42
N ILE A 416 17.98 14.46 1.23
CA ILE A 416 18.92 13.46 0.70
C ILE A 416 20.16 13.36 1.59
N ASP A 417 20.76 14.50 1.95
CA ASP A 417 21.99 14.51 2.75
C ASP A 417 21.75 14.02 4.19
N ALA A 418 20.59 14.38 4.77
CA ALA A 418 20.16 13.96 6.09
C ALA A 418 19.72 12.48 6.16
N ASN A 419 19.57 11.80 5.03
CA ASN A 419 19.01 10.46 4.96
C ASN A 419 20.04 9.39 5.33
N LYS A 420 19.58 8.42 6.12
CA LYS A 420 20.30 7.17 6.37
C LYS A 420 19.67 6.05 5.55
N TYR A 421 20.25 5.79 4.39
CA TYR A 421 19.77 4.75 3.50
C TYR A 421 20.07 3.34 4.07
N PRO A 422 19.18 2.36 3.84
CA PRO A 422 19.34 1.01 4.39
C PRO A 422 20.46 0.21 3.71
N LEU A 423 20.87 0.61 2.50
CA LEU A 423 21.87 -0.07 1.68
C LEU A 423 22.89 0.93 1.10
N PRO A 424 24.18 0.59 1.04
CA PRO A 424 25.21 1.44 0.44
C PRO A 424 24.96 1.76 -1.04
N GLU A 425 24.43 0.82 -1.81
CA GLU A 425 24.11 0.99 -3.23
C GLU A 425 23.05 2.08 -3.42
N ILE A 426 22.05 2.10 -2.53
CA ILE A 426 21.00 3.12 -2.52
C ILE A 426 21.56 4.47 -2.09
N ASP A 427 22.43 4.50 -1.08
CA ASP A 427 23.11 5.72 -0.64
C ASP A 427 23.89 6.34 -1.82
N ASN A 428 24.69 5.53 -2.51
CA ASN A 428 25.48 5.98 -3.65
C ASN A 428 24.62 6.51 -4.81
N MET A 429 23.58 5.77 -5.21
CA MET A 429 22.70 6.18 -6.31
C MET A 429 21.90 7.45 -5.96
N SER A 430 21.36 7.53 -4.75
CA SER A 430 20.57 8.67 -4.29
C SER A 430 21.41 9.95 -4.22
N HIS A 431 22.64 9.87 -3.73
CA HIS A 431 23.56 11.01 -3.73
C HIS A 431 24.11 11.34 -5.12
N GLY A 432 24.23 10.34 -6.00
CA GLY A 432 24.73 10.50 -7.36
C GLY A 432 23.76 11.25 -8.28
N ASN A 433 22.48 10.90 -8.24
CA ASN A 433 21.45 11.50 -9.11
C ASN A 433 20.64 12.61 -8.42
N ARG A 434 20.58 12.58 -7.10
CA ARG A 434 19.85 13.54 -6.26
C ARG A 434 18.40 13.77 -6.69
N LYS A 435 17.71 12.71 -7.10
CA LYS A 435 16.30 12.78 -7.51
C LYS A 435 15.41 13.19 -6.35
N ILE A 436 14.60 14.21 -6.58
CA ILE A 436 13.52 14.60 -5.67
C ILE A 436 12.19 14.58 -6.43
N GLY A 437 11.10 14.47 -5.68
CA GLY A 437 9.74 14.46 -6.20
C GLY A 437 8.85 15.43 -5.45
N LEU A 438 8.84 16.68 -5.89
CA LEU A 438 7.88 17.69 -5.46
C LEU A 438 6.58 17.52 -6.27
N GLY A 439 5.48 17.29 -5.58
CA GLY A 439 4.15 17.23 -6.17
C GLY A 439 3.17 18.18 -5.53
N VAL A 440 1.89 17.90 -5.72
CA VAL A 440 0.79 18.69 -5.19
C VAL A 440 -0.22 17.83 -4.46
N MET A 441 -1.00 18.47 -3.61
CA MET A 441 -2.26 18.01 -3.02
C MET A 441 -3.23 19.20 -2.97
N GLY A 442 -4.50 18.96 -2.66
CA GLY A 442 -5.49 20.04 -2.60
C GLY A 442 -5.89 20.58 -3.97
N TRP A 443 -5.75 19.81 -5.06
CA TRP A 443 -6.19 20.24 -6.39
C TRP A 443 -7.70 20.41 -6.47
N ALA A 444 -8.48 19.41 -6.03
CA ALA A 444 -9.93 19.53 -5.95
C ALA A 444 -10.33 20.73 -5.07
N ASP A 445 -9.63 20.95 -3.97
CA ASP A 445 -9.86 22.07 -3.07
C ASP A 445 -9.67 23.43 -3.75
N MET A 446 -8.57 23.62 -4.50
CA MET A 446 -8.33 24.82 -5.29
C MET A 446 -9.44 25.05 -6.30
N LEU A 447 -9.86 24.02 -7.04
CA LEU A 447 -10.96 24.12 -8.00
C LEU A 447 -12.28 24.52 -7.35
N LEU A 448 -12.60 23.93 -6.19
CA LEU A 448 -13.79 24.28 -5.43
C LEU A 448 -13.73 25.73 -4.96
N ASP A 449 -12.60 26.20 -4.43
CA ASP A 449 -12.45 27.59 -3.99
C ASP A 449 -12.58 28.57 -5.18
N LEU A 450 -12.12 28.19 -6.37
CA LEU A 450 -12.25 28.97 -7.62
C LEU A 450 -13.63 28.84 -8.30
N GLY A 451 -14.49 27.95 -7.82
CA GLY A 451 -15.78 27.68 -8.44
C GLY A 451 -15.68 27.03 -9.83
N ILE A 452 -14.63 26.24 -10.08
CA ILE A 452 -14.37 25.56 -11.35
C ILE A 452 -14.71 24.07 -11.20
N PRO A 453 -15.56 23.50 -12.07
CA PRO A 453 -15.84 22.07 -12.05
C PRO A 453 -14.62 21.25 -12.53
N TYR A 454 -14.29 20.17 -11.82
CA TYR A 454 -13.13 19.32 -12.13
C TYR A 454 -13.16 18.75 -13.55
N ASN A 455 -14.35 18.33 -13.99
CA ASN A 455 -14.62 17.77 -15.32
C ASN A 455 -14.86 18.88 -16.36
N SER A 456 -13.90 19.80 -16.53
CA SER A 456 -13.99 20.87 -17.51
C SER A 456 -12.66 21.21 -18.18
N GLU A 457 -12.73 21.75 -19.41
CA GLU A 457 -11.56 22.24 -20.13
C GLU A 457 -10.86 23.39 -19.40
N GLN A 458 -11.61 24.20 -18.64
CA GLN A 458 -11.03 25.26 -17.81
C GLN A 458 -10.14 24.67 -16.71
N ALA A 459 -10.59 23.60 -16.03
CA ALA A 459 -9.80 22.92 -15.02
C ALA A 459 -8.54 22.25 -15.63
N VAL A 460 -8.66 21.63 -16.80
CA VAL A 460 -7.51 21.03 -17.52
C VAL A 460 -6.46 22.08 -17.88
N LYS A 461 -6.88 23.24 -18.42
CA LYS A 461 -5.97 24.35 -18.73
C LYS A 461 -5.30 24.93 -17.49
N LEU A 462 -6.05 25.09 -16.40
CA LEU A 462 -5.51 25.57 -15.14
C LEU A 462 -4.51 24.56 -14.54
N ALA A 463 -4.77 23.25 -14.67
CA ALA A 463 -3.83 22.21 -14.25
C ALA A 463 -2.49 22.31 -15.01
N GLU A 464 -2.55 22.52 -16.32
CA GLU A 464 -1.34 22.80 -17.13
C GLU A 464 -0.61 24.03 -16.61
N GLN A 465 -1.30 25.16 -16.44
CA GLN A 465 -0.70 26.42 -15.97
C GLN A 465 -0.05 26.28 -14.58
N VAL A 466 -0.75 25.67 -13.62
CA VAL A 466 -0.25 25.46 -12.26
C VAL A 466 0.96 24.54 -12.26
N MET A 467 0.91 23.43 -12.99
CA MET A 467 2.02 22.47 -12.98
C MET A 467 3.24 22.99 -13.75
N GLU A 468 3.04 23.72 -14.86
CA GLU A 468 4.10 24.43 -15.59
C GLU A 468 4.79 25.45 -14.69
N PHE A 469 4.02 26.22 -13.91
CA PHE A 469 4.57 27.17 -12.95
C PHE A 469 5.41 26.47 -11.87
N ILE A 470 4.90 25.39 -11.28
CA ILE A 470 5.62 24.63 -10.24
C ILE A 470 6.90 24.01 -10.80
N GLU A 471 6.83 23.41 -12.00
CA GLU A 471 7.99 22.83 -12.66
C GLU A 471 9.08 23.88 -12.89
N LYS A 472 8.71 25.01 -13.50
CA LYS A 472 9.63 26.14 -13.73
C LYS A 472 10.29 26.63 -12.45
N GLU A 473 9.52 26.91 -11.41
CA GLU A 473 10.06 27.40 -10.13
C GLU A 473 10.92 26.33 -9.43
N SER A 474 10.56 25.04 -9.57
CA SER A 474 11.35 23.94 -9.00
C SER A 474 12.70 23.76 -9.70
N VAL A 475 12.74 23.89 -11.02
CA VAL A 475 13.96 23.83 -11.83
C VAL A 475 14.84 25.03 -11.52
N GLU A 476 14.25 26.22 -11.38
CA GLU A 476 15.01 27.42 -11.01
C GLU A 476 15.62 27.31 -9.61
N ALA A 477 14.87 26.79 -8.63
CA ALA A 477 15.41 26.47 -7.31
C ALA A 477 16.59 25.48 -7.38
N SER A 478 16.49 24.45 -8.22
CA SER A 478 17.58 23.48 -8.41
C SER A 478 18.82 24.10 -9.07
N LYS A 479 18.66 25.04 -10.01
CA LYS A 479 19.78 25.82 -10.58
C LYS A 479 20.46 26.69 -9.53
N GLU A 480 19.69 27.38 -8.69
CA GLU A 480 20.25 28.22 -7.62
C GLU A 480 21.03 27.39 -6.59
N LEU A 481 20.50 26.22 -6.21
CA LEU A 481 21.24 25.27 -5.37
C LEU A 481 22.52 24.78 -6.06
N ALA A 482 22.50 24.56 -7.38
CA ALA A 482 23.68 24.11 -8.12
C ALA A 482 24.83 25.14 -8.12
N LYS A 483 24.53 26.44 -8.04
CA LYS A 483 25.55 27.49 -7.95
C LYS A 483 26.34 27.41 -6.64
N THR A 484 25.65 27.15 -5.54
CA THR A 484 26.26 27.15 -4.19
C THR A 484 26.75 25.76 -3.75
N ARG A 485 26.09 24.69 -4.22
CA ARG A 485 26.35 23.30 -3.79
C ARG A 485 26.95 22.41 -4.88
N GLY A 486 27.09 22.91 -6.09
CA GLY A 486 27.47 22.14 -7.27
C GLY A 486 26.30 21.35 -7.89
N VAL A 487 26.48 20.93 -9.14
CA VAL A 487 25.52 20.05 -9.85
C VAL A 487 25.45 18.66 -9.20
N PHE A 488 24.43 17.86 -9.52
CA PHE A 488 24.40 16.46 -9.05
C PHE A 488 25.61 15.67 -9.59
N PRO A 489 26.22 14.75 -8.83
CA PRO A 489 27.46 14.09 -9.21
C PRO A 489 27.44 13.35 -10.56
N ASN A 490 26.31 12.74 -10.94
CA ASN A 490 26.18 12.05 -12.23
C ASN A 490 25.74 12.98 -13.38
N TRP A 491 25.85 14.30 -13.23
CA TRP A 491 25.42 15.28 -14.23
C TRP A 491 26.06 15.07 -15.62
N GLU A 492 27.34 14.72 -15.67
CA GLU A 492 28.05 14.43 -16.94
C GLU A 492 27.47 13.23 -17.70
N LYS A 493 26.72 12.35 -17.02
CA LYS A 493 26.05 11.16 -17.60
C LYS A 493 24.57 11.41 -17.89
N SER A 494 24.17 12.68 -17.91
CA SER A 494 22.78 13.10 -17.99
C SER A 494 22.49 13.86 -19.27
N ILE A 495 21.22 13.87 -19.67
CA ILE A 495 20.75 14.67 -20.81
C ILE A 495 20.95 16.18 -20.62
N TYR A 496 21.25 16.63 -19.39
CA TYR A 496 21.47 18.04 -19.07
C TYR A 496 22.91 18.48 -19.36
N ALA A 497 23.89 17.57 -19.34
CA ALA A 497 25.26 17.88 -19.73
C ALA A 497 25.34 18.30 -21.20
N ASP A 498 24.70 17.53 -22.08
CA ASP A 498 24.60 17.84 -23.51
C ASP A 498 23.94 19.19 -23.80
N LYS A 499 23.02 19.61 -22.93
CA LYS A 499 22.29 20.89 -23.02
C LYS A 499 22.98 22.03 -22.27
N GLY A 500 24.06 21.77 -21.54
CA GLY A 500 24.73 22.75 -20.68
C GLY A 500 23.89 23.24 -19.49
N ILE A 501 22.80 22.55 -19.13
CA ILE A 501 21.88 22.97 -18.06
C ILE A 501 22.42 22.46 -16.71
N ARG A 502 22.90 23.37 -15.86
CA ARG A 502 23.48 23.01 -14.56
C ARG A 502 22.40 22.92 -13.47
N LEU A 503 22.09 21.70 -13.02
CA LEU A 503 21.06 21.42 -12.01
C LEU A 503 21.63 20.69 -10.80
N ARG A 504 21.03 20.93 -9.62
CA ARG A 504 21.37 20.22 -8.39
C ARG A 504 20.72 18.83 -8.31
N ASN A 505 19.60 18.63 -9.00
CA ASN A 505 18.76 17.44 -8.92
C ASN A 505 18.47 16.93 -10.33
N ALA A 506 18.58 15.61 -10.57
CA ALA A 506 18.25 15.03 -11.88
C ALA A 506 16.76 15.12 -12.24
N THR A 507 15.89 15.15 -11.23
CA THR A 507 14.44 15.40 -11.35
C THR A 507 13.97 16.26 -10.20
N THR A 508 12.96 17.08 -10.41
CA THR A 508 12.36 17.90 -9.34
C THR A 508 10.90 17.59 -9.04
N THR A 509 10.12 17.09 -10.02
CA THR A 509 8.65 17.00 -9.91
C THR A 509 8.10 15.59 -10.07
N THR A 510 6.98 15.31 -9.40
CA THR A 510 6.19 14.06 -9.44
C THR A 510 4.77 14.36 -8.96
N ILE A 511 3.80 13.47 -9.16
CA ILE A 511 2.49 13.59 -8.51
C ILE A 511 2.18 12.32 -7.74
N ALA A 512 2.25 12.39 -6.41
CA ALA A 512 2.00 11.27 -5.52
C ALA A 512 0.53 11.17 -5.11
N PRO A 513 0.05 10.03 -4.58
CA PRO A 513 -1.31 9.89 -4.07
C PRO A 513 -1.58 10.79 -2.84
N THR A 514 -0.55 11.08 -2.04
CA THR A 514 -0.61 11.88 -0.80
C THR A 514 -1.55 11.37 0.31
N GLY A 515 -2.03 10.13 0.24
CA GLY A 515 -3.19 9.65 1.02
C GLY A 515 -3.14 9.77 2.55
N THR A 516 -1.97 9.94 3.20
CA THR A 516 -1.92 10.27 4.64
C THR A 516 -1.53 11.72 4.90
N ILE A 517 -0.65 12.31 4.08
CA ILE A 517 -0.19 13.69 4.29
C ILE A 517 -1.26 14.72 3.91
N SER A 518 -2.17 14.39 2.99
CA SER A 518 -3.35 15.21 2.66
C SER A 518 -4.30 15.32 3.85
N ILE A 519 -4.49 14.22 4.60
CA ILE A 519 -5.27 14.22 5.85
C ILE A 519 -4.64 15.14 6.90
N ILE A 520 -3.32 15.07 7.07
CA ILE A 520 -2.58 15.95 8.00
C ILE A 520 -2.72 17.42 7.58
N ALA A 521 -2.64 17.70 6.28
CA ALA A 521 -2.79 19.04 5.73
C ALA A 521 -4.24 19.54 5.70
N GLY A 522 -5.24 18.67 5.92
CA GLY A 522 -6.65 19.00 5.72
C GLY A 522 -6.98 19.34 4.27
N ALA A 523 -6.32 18.66 3.32
CA ALA A 523 -6.44 18.89 1.88
C ALA A 523 -6.98 17.65 1.16
N SER A 524 -7.53 17.84 -0.04
CA SER A 524 -7.83 16.74 -0.96
C SER A 524 -6.54 16.04 -1.41
N SER A 525 -6.65 14.75 -1.75
CA SER A 525 -5.49 13.91 -2.06
C SER A 525 -4.95 14.17 -3.47
N GLY A 526 -3.68 14.54 -3.59
CA GLY A 526 -2.98 14.64 -4.86
C GLY A 526 -3.72 15.55 -5.86
N ILE A 527 -3.87 15.03 -7.08
CA ILE A 527 -4.73 15.59 -8.13
C ILE A 527 -6.08 14.88 -8.23
N GLU A 528 -6.43 14.04 -7.25
CA GLU A 528 -7.69 13.29 -7.25
C GLU A 528 -8.88 14.23 -7.00
N PRO A 529 -10.04 13.98 -7.62
CA PRO A 529 -11.27 14.66 -7.25
C PRO A 529 -11.75 14.21 -5.86
N LEU A 530 -12.74 14.91 -5.30
CA LEU A 530 -13.36 14.48 -4.05
C LEU A 530 -13.96 13.08 -4.23
N PHE A 531 -13.64 12.15 -3.33
CA PHE A 531 -14.26 10.82 -3.35
C PHE A 531 -15.72 10.88 -2.89
N SER A 532 -15.98 11.63 -1.81
CA SER A 532 -17.31 11.95 -1.31
C SER A 532 -17.33 13.37 -0.71
N ILE A 533 -18.51 13.98 -0.67
CA ILE A 533 -18.75 15.32 -0.09
C ILE A 533 -19.14 15.22 1.38
N ALA A 534 -19.90 14.19 1.76
CA ALA A 534 -20.24 13.89 3.13
C ALA A 534 -20.12 12.38 3.37
N PHE A 535 -19.72 12.00 4.58
CA PHE A 535 -19.67 10.59 4.97
C PHE A 535 -20.09 10.42 6.42
N THR A 536 -20.74 9.29 6.70
CA THR A 536 -21.21 8.95 8.04
C THR A 536 -20.15 8.17 8.78
N ARG A 537 -19.78 8.65 9.97
CA ARG A 537 -18.90 7.93 10.88
C ARG A 537 -19.68 7.54 12.13
N ASN A 538 -19.56 6.28 12.52
CA ASN A 538 -20.12 5.82 13.79
C ASN A 538 -19.18 6.24 14.91
N VAL A 539 -19.68 7.06 15.82
CA VAL A 539 -19.00 7.43 17.07
C VAL A 539 -19.51 6.52 18.18
N LEU A 540 -18.71 6.33 19.23
CA LEU A 540 -19.14 5.65 20.47
C LEU A 540 -20.48 6.26 20.94
N ASP A 541 -21.38 5.43 21.50
CA ASP A 541 -22.77 5.74 21.91
C ASP A 541 -23.87 5.72 20.82
N ASN A 542 -23.72 4.95 19.73
CA ASN A 542 -24.72 4.81 18.65
C ASN A 542 -25.11 6.14 17.96
N LYS A 543 -24.32 7.21 18.13
CA LYS A 543 -24.51 8.47 17.40
C LYS A 543 -23.78 8.40 16.06
N LYS A 544 -24.54 8.60 14.98
CA LYS A 544 -24.00 8.84 13.64
C LYS A 544 -23.53 10.29 13.57
N LEU A 545 -22.25 10.52 13.33
CA LEU A 545 -21.73 11.84 13.02
C LEU A 545 -21.52 11.93 11.51
N VAL A 546 -22.19 12.88 10.86
CA VAL A 546 -21.95 13.19 9.46
C VAL A 546 -20.79 14.16 9.39
N GLU A 547 -19.69 13.72 8.78
CA GLU A 547 -18.56 14.58 8.47
C GLU A 547 -18.72 15.11 7.04
N VAL A 548 -18.79 16.43 6.92
CA VAL A 548 -19.02 17.14 5.65
C VAL A 548 -17.73 17.81 5.22
N ASN A 549 -17.48 17.85 3.92
CA ASN A 549 -16.39 18.62 3.35
C ASN A 549 -16.49 20.10 3.81
N PRO A 550 -15.46 20.66 4.46
CA PRO A 550 -15.54 22.01 5.05
C PRO A 550 -15.84 23.11 4.02
N ARG A 551 -15.39 22.96 2.76
CA ARG A 551 -15.68 23.94 1.70
C ARG A 551 -17.14 23.89 1.30
N PHE A 552 -17.71 22.69 1.16
CA PHE A 552 -19.13 22.53 0.86
C PHE A 552 -20.00 23.09 1.97
N GLN A 553 -19.67 22.78 3.24
CA GLN A 553 -20.39 23.32 4.39
C GLN A 553 -20.39 24.85 4.40
N ARG A 554 -19.23 25.50 4.22
CA ARG A 554 -19.14 26.97 4.14
C ARG A 554 -20.00 27.56 3.02
N VAL A 555 -20.01 26.93 1.85
CA VAL A 555 -20.85 27.38 0.72
C VAL A 555 -22.34 27.21 1.03
N ALA A 556 -22.73 26.08 1.63
CA ALA A 556 -24.10 25.80 2.02
C ALA A 556 -24.63 26.76 3.08
N GLU A 557 -23.81 27.07 4.09
CA GLU A 557 -24.12 28.04 5.15
C GLU A 557 -24.24 29.45 4.57
N ALA A 558 -23.26 29.89 3.77
CA ALA A 558 -23.25 31.22 3.16
C ALA A 558 -24.44 31.47 2.22
N ARG A 559 -24.95 30.40 1.58
CA ARG A 559 -26.09 30.48 0.65
C ARG A 559 -27.42 30.07 1.28
N GLY A 560 -27.45 29.77 2.58
CA GLY A 560 -28.68 29.51 3.33
C GLY A 560 -29.41 28.22 2.98
N PHE A 561 -28.72 27.22 2.40
CA PHE A 561 -29.30 25.89 2.12
C PHE A 561 -28.77 24.78 3.03
N TYR A 562 -27.90 25.11 3.99
CA TYR A 562 -27.39 24.14 4.97
C TYR A 562 -28.49 23.68 5.94
N SER A 563 -28.64 22.37 6.08
CA SER A 563 -29.37 21.74 7.20
C SER A 563 -28.73 20.40 7.57
N GLN A 564 -28.85 20.00 8.84
CA GLN A 564 -28.34 18.71 9.31
C GLN A 564 -28.96 17.54 8.52
N GLU A 565 -30.27 17.60 8.29
CA GLU A 565 -31.02 16.61 7.49
C GLU A 565 -30.53 16.52 6.05
N LEU A 566 -30.18 17.66 5.43
CA LEU A 566 -29.61 17.68 4.09
C LEU A 566 -28.22 17.01 4.07
N MET A 567 -27.38 17.25 5.08
CA MET A 567 -26.06 16.62 5.16
C MET A 567 -26.18 15.10 5.34
N GLU A 568 -27.11 14.63 6.17
CA GLU A 568 -27.44 13.20 6.32
C GLU A 568 -27.94 12.61 5.00
N LYS A 569 -28.85 13.29 4.29
CA LYS A 569 -29.33 12.89 2.97
C LYS A 569 -28.19 12.78 1.95
N ILE A 570 -27.26 13.74 1.93
CA ILE A 570 -26.09 13.72 1.03
C ILE A 570 -25.15 12.56 1.40
N ALA A 571 -24.91 12.31 2.68
CA ALA A 571 -24.04 11.23 3.14
C ALA A 571 -24.62 9.83 2.81
N GLU A 572 -25.94 9.66 2.87
CA GLU A 572 -26.61 8.43 2.48
C GLU A 572 -26.68 8.24 0.96
N HIS A 573 -26.97 9.31 0.22
CA HIS A 573 -27.13 9.26 -1.23
C HIS A 573 -25.77 9.19 -1.97
N GLY A 574 -24.71 9.76 -1.41
CA GLY A 574 -23.35 9.71 -1.96
C GLY A 574 -23.09 10.63 -3.17
N THR A 575 -24.13 11.27 -3.71
CA THR A 575 -24.07 12.23 -4.82
C THR A 575 -25.06 13.39 -4.57
N LEU A 576 -24.71 14.58 -5.04
CA LEU A 576 -25.60 15.75 -5.01
C LEU A 576 -26.67 15.72 -6.11
N HIS A 577 -26.50 14.89 -7.15
CA HIS A 577 -27.44 14.80 -8.25
C HIS A 577 -28.74 14.15 -7.76
N GLY A 578 -29.88 14.74 -8.14
CA GLY A 578 -31.21 14.31 -7.65
C GLY A 578 -31.64 14.92 -6.32
N ILE A 579 -30.81 15.75 -5.67
CA ILE A 579 -31.18 16.48 -4.45
C ILE A 579 -31.62 17.90 -4.83
N SER A 580 -32.93 18.15 -4.83
CA SER A 580 -33.54 19.44 -5.21
C SER A 580 -33.10 20.62 -4.34
N GLU A 581 -32.74 20.35 -3.09
CA GLU A 581 -32.37 21.35 -2.08
C GLU A 581 -30.99 22.00 -2.34
N VAL A 582 -30.15 21.37 -3.17
CA VAL A 582 -28.83 21.91 -3.54
C VAL A 582 -28.92 22.66 -4.87
N PRO A 583 -28.49 23.93 -4.96
CA PRO A 583 -28.51 24.68 -6.22
C PRO A 583 -27.70 24.01 -7.33
N ASP A 584 -28.18 24.08 -8.58
CA ASP A 584 -27.56 23.36 -9.71
C ASP A 584 -26.14 23.85 -10.06
N ASP A 585 -25.85 25.13 -9.83
CA ASP A 585 -24.50 25.68 -9.99
C ASP A 585 -23.52 25.09 -8.97
N VAL A 586 -23.98 24.82 -7.74
CA VAL A 586 -23.19 24.13 -6.70
C VAL A 586 -23.01 22.66 -7.08
N LYS A 587 -24.07 21.96 -7.52
CA LYS A 587 -23.99 20.56 -7.96
C LYS A 587 -22.97 20.37 -9.09
N ARG A 588 -22.90 21.33 -10.02
CA ARG A 588 -21.95 21.30 -11.13
C ARG A 588 -20.50 21.38 -10.67
N ILE A 589 -20.21 22.12 -9.61
CA ILE A 589 -18.84 22.35 -9.12
C ILE A 589 -18.41 21.23 -8.16
N PHE A 590 -19.28 20.85 -7.23
CA PHE A 590 -19.03 19.80 -6.24
C PHE A 590 -19.33 18.42 -6.82
N VAL A 591 -18.52 18.02 -7.81
CA VAL A 591 -18.56 16.68 -8.42
C VAL A 591 -17.60 15.73 -7.70
N THR A 592 -18.05 14.49 -7.51
CA THR A 592 -17.26 13.41 -6.91
C THR A 592 -16.59 12.54 -7.97
N ALA A 593 -15.63 11.72 -7.54
CA ALA A 593 -14.88 10.80 -8.39
C ALA A 593 -15.79 9.87 -9.22
N HIS A 594 -16.95 9.46 -8.69
CA HIS A 594 -17.88 8.59 -9.40
C HIS A 594 -18.78 9.33 -10.40
N GLU A 595 -18.85 10.66 -10.34
CA GLU A 595 -19.62 11.50 -11.25
C GLU A 595 -18.80 11.99 -12.45
N ILE A 596 -17.47 11.92 -12.32
CA ILE A 596 -16.55 12.34 -13.37
C ILE A 596 -16.38 11.20 -14.37
N THR A 597 -16.56 11.50 -15.66
CA THR A 597 -16.36 10.49 -16.70
C THR A 597 -14.86 10.14 -16.82
N PRO A 598 -14.52 8.93 -17.26
CA PRO A 598 -13.14 8.47 -17.37
C PRO A 598 -12.26 9.39 -18.22
N GLU A 599 -12.84 9.96 -19.27
CA GLU A 599 -12.18 10.91 -20.18
C GLU A 599 -11.54 12.09 -19.42
N TRP A 600 -12.30 12.68 -18.49
CA TRP A 600 -11.82 13.81 -17.70
C TRP A 600 -10.73 13.43 -16.71
N HIS A 601 -10.77 12.22 -16.15
CA HIS A 601 -9.69 11.73 -15.31
C HIS A 601 -8.37 11.62 -16.08
N VAL A 602 -8.40 11.06 -17.29
CA VAL A 602 -7.20 10.90 -18.13
C VAL A 602 -6.71 12.24 -18.65
N LYS A 603 -7.61 13.15 -19.10
CA LYS A 603 -7.23 14.52 -19.50
C LYS A 603 -6.53 15.27 -18.37
N MET A 604 -7.07 15.19 -17.15
CA MET A 604 -6.45 15.83 -15.98
C MET A 604 -5.08 15.22 -15.68
N GLN A 605 -4.96 13.88 -15.74
CA GLN A 605 -3.68 13.21 -15.58
C GLN A 605 -2.65 13.69 -16.61
N ALA A 606 -3.03 13.78 -17.88
CA ALA A 606 -2.18 14.20 -18.97
C ALA A 606 -1.70 15.66 -18.79
N ALA A 607 -2.59 16.56 -18.37
CA ALA A 607 -2.26 17.97 -18.10
C ALA A 607 -1.15 18.10 -17.05
N PHE A 608 -1.24 17.38 -15.93
CA PHE A 608 -0.18 17.35 -14.92
C PHE A 608 1.08 16.62 -15.40
N GLN A 609 0.92 15.52 -16.14
CA GLN A 609 2.05 14.71 -16.62
C GLN A 609 2.97 15.49 -17.56
N LYS A 610 2.42 16.39 -18.37
CA LYS A 610 3.14 17.23 -19.35
C LYS A 610 4.27 18.05 -18.72
N TYR A 611 4.08 18.53 -17.48
CA TYR A 611 5.05 19.34 -16.74
C TYR A 611 5.61 18.61 -15.51
N THR A 612 5.66 17.27 -15.59
CA THR A 612 6.19 16.41 -14.52
C THR A 612 7.37 15.58 -15.03
N HIS A 613 8.55 15.76 -14.41
CA HIS A 613 9.76 15.00 -14.76
C HIS A 613 9.58 13.48 -14.57
N ASN A 614 9.07 13.08 -13.41
CA ASN A 614 8.77 11.68 -13.10
C ASN A 614 7.40 11.28 -13.67
N ALA A 615 6.55 10.59 -12.91
CA ALA A 615 5.22 10.18 -13.36
C ALA A 615 4.11 10.69 -12.42
N VAL A 616 2.87 10.45 -12.83
CA VAL A 616 1.66 10.84 -12.10
C VAL A 616 0.93 9.59 -11.59
N SER A 617 0.79 9.49 -10.27
CA SER A 617 -0.14 8.54 -9.66
C SER A 617 -1.57 9.06 -9.80
N LYS A 618 -2.35 8.40 -10.66
CA LYS A 618 -3.77 8.69 -10.83
C LYS A 618 -4.56 7.40 -10.95
N THR A 619 -5.63 7.29 -10.16
CA THR A 619 -6.62 6.23 -10.32
C THR A 619 -7.81 6.74 -11.12
N VAL A 620 -8.18 6.08 -12.21
CA VAL A 620 -9.46 6.31 -12.88
C VAL A 620 -10.52 5.47 -12.20
N ASN A 621 -11.35 6.13 -11.39
CA ASN A 621 -12.41 5.46 -10.63
C ASN A 621 -13.63 5.28 -11.51
N PHE A 622 -14.20 4.08 -11.47
CA PHE A 622 -15.39 3.70 -12.22
C PHE A 622 -16.52 3.33 -11.27
N ARG A 623 -17.75 3.65 -11.68
CA ARG A 623 -18.96 3.07 -11.06
C ARG A 623 -19.01 1.57 -11.32
N ARG A 624 -19.80 0.85 -10.52
CA ARG A 624 -19.97 -0.60 -10.64
C ARG A 624 -20.45 -1.04 -12.03
N GLU A 625 -21.27 -0.21 -12.68
CA GLU A 625 -21.88 -0.47 -13.97
C GLU A 625 -20.92 -0.24 -15.16
N ALA A 626 -19.72 0.28 -14.92
CA ALA A 626 -18.75 0.51 -15.99
C ALA A 626 -18.44 -0.78 -16.75
N THR A 627 -18.27 -0.64 -18.06
CA THR A 627 -18.05 -1.73 -19.01
C THR A 627 -16.57 -2.00 -19.26
N ARG A 628 -16.27 -3.11 -19.96
CA ARG A 628 -14.90 -3.40 -20.40
C ARG A 628 -14.43 -2.36 -21.41
N GLU A 629 -15.32 -1.91 -22.28
CA GLU A 629 -15.09 -0.87 -23.27
C GLU A 629 -14.60 0.43 -22.61
N ASP A 630 -15.19 0.83 -21.47
CA ASP A 630 -14.78 2.06 -20.79
C ASP A 630 -13.32 1.97 -20.27
N VAL A 631 -12.91 0.80 -19.78
CA VAL A 631 -11.52 0.54 -19.35
C VAL A 631 -10.57 0.57 -20.54
N ARG A 632 -10.97 -0.03 -21.66
CA ARG A 632 -10.20 0.01 -22.92
C ARG A 632 -9.96 1.44 -23.38
N ASP A 633 -11.00 2.27 -23.36
CA ASP A 633 -10.94 3.65 -23.82
C ASP A 633 -10.00 4.48 -22.94
N VAL A 634 -9.97 4.24 -21.62
CA VAL A 634 -8.98 4.85 -20.71
C VAL A 634 -7.55 4.50 -21.10
N PHE A 635 -7.25 3.22 -21.35
CA PHE A 635 -5.90 2.79 -21.72
C PHE A 635 -5.46 3.38 -23.06
N ILE A 636 -6.34 3.38 -24.06
CA ILE A 636 -6.08 3.99 -25.38
C ILE A 636 -5.90 5.51 -25.24
N GLN A 637 -6.72 6.17 -24.43
CA GLN A 637 -6.63 7.61 -24.25
C GLN A 637 -5.36 8.00 -23.48
N ALA A 638 -4.99 7.26 -22.43
CA ALA A 638 -3.73 7.47 -21.70
C ALA A 638 -2.53 7.30 -22.63
N TYR A 639 -2.58 6.33 -23.54
CA TYR A 639 -1.62 6.21 -24.62
C TYR A 639 -1.63 7.46 -25.51
N LYS A 640 -2.75 7.84 -26.12
CA LYS A 640 -2.82 8.97 -27.05
C LYS A 640 -2.43 10.33 -26.45
N LEU A 641 -2.73 10.55 -25.17
CA LEU A 641 -2.44 11.81 -24.47
C LEU A 641 -1.03 11.87 -23.85
N GLY A 642 -0.17 10.87 -24.09
CA GLY A 642 1.22 10.93 -23.65
C GLY A 642 1.44 10.61 -22.16
N CYS A 643 0.46 10.01 -21.47
CA CYS A 643 0.65 9.56 -20.09
C CYS A 643 1.78 8.52 -19.99
N LYS A 644 2.45 8.46 -18.83
CA LYS A 644 3.52 7.47 -18.55
C LYS A 644 3.02 6.14 -18.02
N GLY A 645 1.81 6.11 -17.49
CA GLY A 645 1.09 4.92 -17.07
C GLY A 645 -0.33 5.29 -16.64
N VAL A 646 -1.17 4.31 -16.33
CA VAL A 646 -2.51 4.56 -15.79
C VAL A 646 -3.02 3.34 -15.03
N THR A 647 -3.79 3.61 -13.98
CA THR A 647 -4.47 2.61 -13.17
C THR A 647 -5.97 2.86 -13.19
N VAL A 648 -6.74 1.79 -13.29
CA VAL A 648 -8.21 1.84 -13.22
C VAL A 648 -8.68 1.12 -11.97
N TYR A 649 -9.78 1.60 -11.40
CA TYR A 649 -10.43 0.91 -10.29
C TYR A 649 -11.94 0.99 -10.45
N ARG A 650 -12.60 -0.16 -10.56
CA ARG A 650 -14.05 -0.24 -10.66
C ARG A 650 -14.67 -0.57 -9.32
N ASP A 651 -15.67 0.22 -8.93
CA ASP A 651 -16.40 -0.04 -7.71
C ASP A 651 -17.06 -1.44 -7.72
N GLY A 652 -16.98 -2.16 -6.61
CA GLY A 652 -17.39 -3.56 -6.49
C GLY A 652 -16.48 -4.59 -7.16
N SER A 653 -15.31 -4.22 -7.72
CA SER A 653 -14.36 -5.17 -8.34
C SER A 653 -13.55 -6.01 -7.35
N ARG A 654 -13.58 -5.67 -6.05
CA ARG A 654 -12.91 -6.40 -4.97
C ARG A 654 -13.85 -6.60 -3.78
N GLU A 655 -13.71 -7.72 -3.07
CA GLU A 655 -14.51 -8.06 -1.90
C GLU A 655 -14.26 -7.13 -0.70
N GLU A 656 -13.01 -6.69 -0.51
CA GLU A 656 -12.61 -5.68 0.48
C GLU A 656 -12.25 -4.36 -0.22
N GLN A 657 -12.96 -3.28 0.14
CA GLN A 657 -12.71 -1.94 -0.37
C GLN A 657 -12.28 -1.00 0.76
N VAL A 658 -11.26 -0.18 0.50
CA VAL A 658 -10.76 0.80 1.49
C VAL A 658 -11.67 2.02 1.58
N LEU A 659 -12.32 2.38 0.47
CA LEU A 659 -13.25 3.51 0.36
C LEU A 659 -14.53 3.00 -0.32
N THR A 660 -15.68 3.16 0.35
CA THR A 660 -17.00 2.75 -0.17
C THR A 660 -17.96 3.93 -0.05
N VAL A 661 -18.75 4.18 -1.09
CA VAL A 661 -19.81 5.20 -1.08
C VAL A 661 -21.13 4.55 -0.62
N GLY A 662 -21.86 5.21 0.27
CA GLY A 662 -23.25 4.82 0.60
C GLY A 662 -23.43 3.50 1.36
N ALA A 663 -22.39 2.95 2.01
CA ALA A 663 -22.56 1.76 2.83
C ALA A 663 -23.40 2.08 4.08
N LYS A 664 -24.56 1.42 4.25
CA LYS A 664 -25.14 1.20 5.58
C LYS A 664 -24.08 0.49 6.41
N THR A 665 -23.40 1.24 7.27
CA THR A 665 -22.46 0.68 8.23
C THR A 665 -23.21 -0.31 9.10
N VAL A 666 -22.90 -1.60 8.93
CA VAL A 666 -23.19 -2.61 9.95
C VAL A 666 -22.29 -2.25 11.13
N THR A 667 -22.90 -1.62 12.13
CA THR A 667 -22.28 -1.29 13.42
C THR A 667 -21.98 -2.58 14.17
N ASP A 668 -20.75 -2.72 14.66
CA ASP A 668 -20.58 -3.20 16.04
C ASP A 668 -19.35 -2.55 16.70
N PRO A 669 -19.50 -1.46 17.47
CA PRO A 669 -18.49 -1.00 18.40
C PRO A 669 -18.67 -1.67 19.77
N ALA A 670 -17.58 -2.30 20.20
CA ALA A 670 -17.17 -2.74 21.53
C ALA A 670 -18.12 -2.50 22.73
N GLY A 671 -18.33 -3.57 23.51
CA GLY A 671 -18.76 -3.48 24.90
C GLY A 671 -18.03 -4.54 25.72
N ALA A 672 -16.82 -4.19 26.16
CA ALA A 672 -16.44 -4.52 27.52
C ALA A 672 -17.41 -3.76 28.44
N ALA A 673 -18.25 -4.47 29.18
CA ALA A 673 -18.92 -3.88 30.32
C ALA A 673 -19.13 -4.97 31.38
N ALA A 674 -18.67 -4.63 32.58
CA ALA A 674 -19.00 -5.29 33.81
C ALA A 674 -20.47 -5.06 34.19
N ALA A 675 -20.91 -5.92 35.10
CA ALA A 675 -22.09 -5.84 35.95
C ALA A 675 -23.46 -6.16 35.32
N GLU A 676 -24.12 -7.09 36.01
CA GLU A 676 -25.36 -7.83 35.72
C GLU A 676 -26.62 -6.94 35.58
N PRO A 677 -27.70 -7.52 35.03
CA PRO A 677 -28.88 -7.66 35.88
C PRO A 677 -29.63 -8.99 35.71
N GLY A 678 -30.13 -9.48 36.83
CA GLY A 678 -31.04 -10.61 36.88
C GLY A 678 -32.45 -10.31 36.35
N ALA A 679 -33.20 -11.41 36.33
CA ALA A 679 -34.65 -11.52 36.26
C ALA A 679 -35.32 -11.62 34.87
N GLN A 680 -35.56 -12.88 34.51
CA GLN A 680 -36.90 -13.50 34.44
C GLN A 680 -37.72 -13.45 33.13
N HIS A 681 -37.98 -14.68 32.64
CA HIS A 681 -39.27 -15.24 32.18
C HIS A 681 -39.83 -14.74 30.82
N THR A 682 -40.45 -15.53 29.94
CA THR A 682 -40.60 -16.97 29.62
C THR A 682 -41.43 -17.03 28.31
N GLU A 683 -41.40 -18.18 27.63
CA GLU A 683 -42.45 -18.75 26.76
C GLU A 683 -42.53 -18.42 25.23
N VAL A 684 -41.96 -19.36 24.45
CA VAL A 684 -42.53 -20.26 23.40
C VAL A 684 -44.03 -20.07 23.05
N GLU A 685 -44.62 -20.22 21.84
CA GLU A 685 -44.43 -21.06 20.64
C GLU A 685 -45.12 -20.44 19.39
N GLY A 686 -44.75 -20.90 18.17
CA GLY A 686 -45.53 -20.72 16.94
C GLY A 686 -44.77 -21.05 15.64
N VAL A 687 -45.08 -22.20 15.02
CA VAL A 687 -44.45 -22.81 13.82
C VAL A 687 -44.98 -22.17 12.49
N PRO A 688 -44.52 -22.53 11.26
CA PRO A 688 -43.61 -21.73 10.43
C PRO A 688 -44.20 -21.28 9.07
N GLY A 689 -43.51 -20.35 8.38
CA GLY A 689 -43.75 -19.99 6.98
C GLY A 689 -42.44 -19.95 6.17
N PRO A 690 -42.51 -20.08 4.83
CA PRO A 690 -41.40 -20.51 3.99
C PRO A 690 -40.44 -19.36 3.70
N GLY A 691 -39.14 -19.61 3.88
CA GLY A 691 -38.09 -18.62 3.75
C GLY A 691 -37.52 -18.19 5.09
N LYS A 692 -36.61 -18.98 5.66
CA LYS A 692 -35.75 -18.52 6.75
C LYS A 692 -34.29 -18.75 6.37
N LYS A 693 -33.62 -17.63 6.06
CA LYS A 693 -32.17 -17.47 6.25
C LYS A 693 -31.86 -18.00 7.65
N GLY A 694 -30.88 -18.90 7.76
CA GLY A 694 -30.47 -19.49 9.03
C GLY A 694 -30.33 -18.41 10.10
N ARG A 695 -31.11 -18.51 11.17
CA ARG A 695 -30.89 -17.69 12.35
C ARG A 695 -29.57 -18.19 12.94
N VAL A 696 -28.52 -17.37 12.87
CA VAL A 696 -27.32 -17.61 13.66
C VAL A 696 -27.76 -17.72 15.12
N ASN A 697 -27.31 -18.76 15.83
CA ASN A 697 -27.50 -18.88 17.27
C ASN A 697 -26.70 -17.77 17.97
N GLY A 698 -27.31 -16.57 18.08
CA GLY A 698 -26.72 -15.39 18.70
C GLY A 698 -26.21 -14.33 17.71
N VAL A 699 -25.56 -13.31 18.24
CA VAL A 699 -24.98 -12.19 17.47
C VAL A 699 -23.53 -12.54 17.12
N TRP A 700 -23.17 -12.48 15.83
CA TRP A 700 -21.81 -12.70 15.34
C TRP A 700 -20.78 -11.90 16.17
N GLY A 701 -19.73 -12.58 16.66
CA GLY A 701 -18.72 -11.96 17.53
C GLY A 701 -19.08 -11.86 19.02
N ARG A 702 -20.30 -12.23 19.43
CA ARG A 702 -20.77 -12.20 20.83
C ARG A 702 -21.28 -13.55 21.36
N ILE A 703 -21.26 -14.61 20.55
CA ILE A 703 -21.63 -15.97 20.97
C ILE A 703 -20.59 -16.48 21.96
N ARG A 704 -21.03 -16.85 23.18
CA ARG A 704 -20.17 -17.45 24.20
C ARG A 704 -20.54 -18.92 24.40
N PRO A 705 -19.55 -19.82 24.57
CA PRO A 705 -19.80 -21.20 24.96
C PRO A 705 -20.67 -21.27 26.21
N ILE A 706 -21.66 -22.17 26.23
CA ILE A 706 -22.41 -22.48 27.46
C ILE A 706 -21.47 -22.88 28.59
N GLU A 707 -21.82 -22.49 29.83
CA GLU A 707 -21.05 -22.88 31.01
C GLU A 707 -21.13 -24.38 31.23
N ARG A 708 -19.98 -24.98 31.52
CA ARG A 708 -19.84 -26.43 31.67
C ARG A 708 -20.39 -26.86 33.04
N PRO A 709 -21.35 -27.79 33.12
CA PRO A 709 -21.77 -28.40 34.37
C PRO A 709 -20.61 -29.11 35.09
N ALA A 710 -20.73 -29.27 36.41
CA ALA A 710 -19.70 -29.93 37.21
C ALA A 710 -19.48 -31.40 36.80
N THR A 711 -20.54 -32.06 36.34
CA THR A 711 -20.53 -33.45 35.86
C THR A 711 -21.25 -33.52 34.52
N LEU A 712 -20.67 -34.26 33.57
CA LEU A 712 -21.26 -34.54 32.26
C LEU A 712 -21.18 -36.04 32.02
N GLU A 713 -22.18 -36.59 31.35
CA GLU A 713 -22.15 -37.97 30.86
C GLU A 713 -21.47 -38.00 29.49
N GLY A 714 -20.60 -38.98 29.28
CA GLY A 714 -19.88 -39.13 28.04
C GLY A 714 -19.35 -40.54 27.86
N PHE A 715 -19.04 -40.88 26.62
CA PHE A 715 -18.49 -42.18 26.26
C PHE A 715 -17.20 -42.00 25.47
N THR A 716 -16.34 -43.02 25.49
CA THR A 716 -15.06 -43.00 24.77
C THR A 716 -14.99 -44.16 23.79
N THR A 717 -14.71 -43.84 22.53
CA THR A 717 -14.51 -44.82 21.45
C THR A 717 -13.10 -44.68 20.87
N ALA A 718 -12.52 -45.80 20.43
CA ALA A 718 -11.24 -45.79 19.74
C ALA A 718 -11.41 -46.06 18.25
N LYS A 719 -10.77 -45.26 17.40
CA LYS A 719 -10.79 -45.39 15.94
C LYS A 719 -9.36 -45.48 15.40
N GLU A 720 -9.11 -46.39 14.47
CA GLU A 720 -7.79 -46.55 13.84
C GLU A 720 -7.58 -45.45 12.78
N THR A 721 -6.43 -44.78 12.83
CA THR A 721 -6.07 -43.72 11.88
C THR A 721 -4.69 -43.95 11.29
N PRO A 722 -4.34 -43.35 10.13
CA PRO A 722 -3.06 -43.56 9.45
C PRO A 722 -1.81 -43.21 10.28
N VAL A 723 -1.98 -42.48 11.38
CA VAL A 723 -0.92 -41.97 12.24
C VAL A 723 -0.98 -42.53 13.68
N GLY A 724 -1.90 -43.46 13.95
CA GLY A 724 -2.05 -44.11 15.25
C GLY A 724 -3.51 -44.32 15.67
N LYS A 725 -3.70 -44.98 16.81
CA LYS A 725 -5.03 -45.22 17.37
C LYS A 725 -5.53 -43.95 18.05
N LEU A 726 -6.67 -43.43 17.61
CA LEU A 726 -7.29 -42.21 18.12
C LEU A 726 -8.38 -42.57 19.13
N PHE A 727 -8.29 -42.04 20.34
CA PHE A 727 -9.31 -42.17 21.38
C PHE A 727 -10.15 -40.88 21.39
N LEU A 728 -11.45 -41.02 21.20
CA LEU A 728 -12.42 -39.93 21.13
C LEU A 728 -13.41 -40.05 22.28
N THR A 729 -13.42 -39.06 23.16
CA THR A 729 -14.38 -38.96 24.27
C THR A 729 -15.36 -37.84 23.97
N LEU A 730 -16.64 -38.16 23.84
CA LEU A 730 -17.70 -37.18 23.63
C LEU A 730 -18.57 -37.09 24.88
N ASN A 731 -18.65 -35.89 25.43
CA ASN A 731 -19.53 -35.56 26.54
C ASN A 731 -20.75 -34.83 26.00
N ALA A 732 -21.92 -35.21 26.50
CA ALA A 732 -23.20 -34.64 26.12
C ALA A 732 -23.93 -34.06 27.35
N LEU A 733 -24.78 -33.07 27.08
CA LEU A 733 -25.71 -32.48 28.03
C LEU A 733 -27.12 -32.61 27.44
N ASP A 734 -28.00 -33.33 28.12
CA ASP A 734 -29.38 -33.59 27.67
C ASP A 734 -29.46 -34.15 26.23
N GLY A 735 -28.54 -35.07 25.89
CA GLY A 735 -28.45 -35.65 24.54
C GLY A 735 -27.71 -34.80 23.51
N HIS A 736 -27.40 -33.54 23.80
CA HIS A 736 -26.64 -32.68 22.89
C HIS A 736 -25.13 -32.77 23.13
N PRO A 737 -24.30 -32.98 22.10
CA PRO A 737 -22.85 -33.05 22.29
C PRO A 737 -22.32 -31.66 22.63
N VAL A 738 -21.56 -31.56 23.73
CA VAL A 738 -21.03 -30.28 24.21
C VAL A 738 -19.50 -30.26 24.22
N GLU A 739 -18.83 -31.39 24.38
CA GLU A 739 -17.37 -31.41 24.52
C GLU A 739 -16.79 -32.69 23.92
N LEU A 740 -15.74 -32.53 23.11
CA LEU A 740 -15.00 -33.61 22.49
C LEU A 740 -13.54 -33.55 22.95
N PHE A 741 -13.04 -34.64 23.50
CA PHE A 741 -11.61 -34.87 23.68
C PHE A 741 -11.11 -35.87 22.64
N ALA A 742 -9.96 -35.58 22.06
CA ALA A 742 -9.30 -36.47 21.13
C ALA A 742 -7.84 -36.66 21.55
N GLN A 743 -7.44 -37.91 21.76
CA GLN A 743 -6.07 -38.26 22.12
C GLN A 743 -5.55 -39.35 21.17
N ILE A 744 -4.46 -39.05 20.47
CA ILE A 744 -3.83 -40.02 19.58
C ILE A 744 -2.71 -40.77 20.31
N GLY A 745 -2.78 -42.09 20.30
CA GLY A 745 -1.78 -42.97 20.92
C GLY A 745 -0.53 -43.09 20.05
N LYS A 746 0.64 -42.88 20.67
CA LYS A 746 1.98 -43.10 20.07
C LYS A 746 2.24 -42.33 18.74
N ALA A 747 1.63 -41.16 18.55
CA ALA A 747 1.98 -40.25 17.46
C ALA A 747 3.05 -39.23 17.88
N GLY A 748 3.73 -38.60 16.92
CA GLY A 748 4.70 -37.53 17.18
C GLY A 748 4.07 -36.30 17.84
N SER A 749 4.90 -35.43 18.44
CA SER A 749 4.47 -34.26 19.20
C SER A 749 3.50 -33.35 18.44
N ASP A 750 3.76 -33.14 17.16
CA ASP A 750 3.01 -32.18 16.34
C ASP A 750 1.61 -32.69 16.02
N VAL A 751 1.47 -33.99 15.74
CA VAL A 751 0.17 -34.62 15.48
C VAL A 751 -0.69 -34.61 16.74
N ALA A 752 -0.09 -34.84 17.91
CA ALA A 752 -0.79 -34.73 19.19
C ALA A 752 -1.26 -33.29 19.46
N ALA A 753 -0.41 -32.29 19.24
CA ALA A 753 -0.75 -30.88 19.43
C ALA A 753 -1.89 -30.43 18.49
N PHE A 754 -1.85 -30.82 17.21
CA PHE A 754 -2.93 -30.50 16.27
C PHE A 754 -4.23 -31.24 16.59
N THR A 755 -4.16 -32.49 17.03
CA THR A 755 -5.34 -33.28 17.45
C THR A 755 -6.02 -32.62 18.65
N GLU A 756 -5.25 -32.17 19.63
CA GLU A 756 -5.78 -31.44 20.79
C GLU A 756 -6.39 -30.09 20.38
N ALA A 757 -5.72 -29.34 19.50
CA ALA A 757 -6.23 -28.07 19.00
C ALA A 757 -7.58 -28.22 18.28
N ILE A 758 -7.72 -29.24 17.43
CA ILE A 758 -8.97 -29.54 16.72
C ILE A 758 -10.08 -29.89 17.72
N ALA A 759 -9.82 -30.77 18.69
CA ALA A 759 -10.79 -31.16 19.70
C ALA A 759 -11.27 -29.96 20.55
N ARG A 760 -10.36 -29.04 20.91
CA ARG A 760 -10.68 -27.80 21.64
C ARG A 760 -11.57 -26.87 20.82
N LEU A 761 -11.29 -26.71 19.53
CA LEU A 761 -12.10 -25.87 18.64
C LEU A 761 -13.50 -26.46 18.43
N ILE A 762 -13.60 -27.78 18.24
CA ILE A 762 -14.89 -28.49 18.15
C ILE A 762 -15.70 -28.31 19.44
N SER A 763 -15.06 -28.46 20.61
CA SER A 763 -15.72 -28.27 21.90
C SER A 763 -16.20 -26.82 22.13
N ILE A 764 -15.53 -25.83 21.54
CA ILE A 764 -16.00 -24.44 21.56
C ILE A 764 -17.19 -24.27 20.62
N ALA A 765 -17.13 -24.84 19.42
CA ALA A 765 -18.20 -24.77 18.42
C ALA A 765 -19.49 -25.44 18.95
N LEU A 766 -19.38 -26.64 19.51
CA LEU A 766 -20.49 -27.37 20.13
C LEU A 766 -21.13 -26.59 21.26
N ARG A 767 -20.34 -26.07 22.22
CA ARG A 767 -20.87 -25.22 23.30
C ARG A 767 -21.41 -23.88 22.84
N SER A 768 -21.05 -23.42 21.64
CA SER A 768 -21.57 -22.20 21.04
C SER A 768 -22.85 -22.45 20.22
N GLY A 769 -23.38 -23.67 20.24
CA GLY A 769 -24.64 -24.03 19.59
C GLY A 769 -24.53 -24.17 18.07
N ILE A 770 -23.34 -24.51 17.55
CA ILE A 770 -23.16 -24.92 16.15
C ILE A 770 -23.70 -26.34 15.97
N ASP A 771 -24.43 -26.57 14.87
CA ASP A 771 -24.96 -27.89 14.52
C ASP A 771 -23.81 -28.92 14.42
N PRO A 772 -23.83 -30.02 15.21
CA PRO A 772 -22.81 -31.05 15.14
C PRO A 772 -22.68 -31.69 13.75
N GLN A 773 -23.75 -31.74 12.96
CA GLN A 773 -23.70 -32.27 11.59
C GLN A 773 -22.83 -31.37 10.69
N GLU A 774 -22.96 -30.05 10.81
CA GLU A 774 -22.12 -29.12 10.05
C GLU A 774 -20.64 -29.28 10.42
N ILE A 775 -20.33 -29.55 11.68
CA ILE A 775 -18.95 -29.86 12.11
C ILE A 775 -18.47 -31.17 11.47
N ALA A 776 -19.31 -32.20 11.47
CA ALA A 776 -18.97 -33.49 10.86
C ALA A 776 -18.69 -33.36 9.36
N ASP A 777 -19.56 -32.67 8.62
CA ASP A 777 -19.46 -32.48 7.17
C ASP A 777 -18.20 -31.71 6.75
N GLN A 778 -17.76 -30.74 7.57
CA GLN A 778 -16.50 -30.01 7.31
C GLN A 778 -15.25 -30.87 7.56
N LEU A 779 -15.32 -31.85 8.46
CA LEU A 779 -14.17 -32.68 8.85
C LEU A 779 -14.06 -33.96 8.02
N MET A 780 -15.19 -34.52 7.59
CA MET A 780 -15.23 -35.72 6.75
C MET A 780 -14.58 -35.47 5.38
N GLY A 781 -13.79 -36.43 4.93
CA GLY A 781 -13.10 -36.40 3.65
C GLY A 781 -11.74 -35.70 3.64
N ILE A 782 -11.35 -35.00 4.71
CA ILE A 782 -10.01 -34.39 4.85
C ILE A 782 -8.94 -35.49 4.74
N GLY A 783 -8.07 -35.38 3.72
CA GLY A 783 -7.07 -36.39 3.39
C GLY A 783 -5.69 -36.17 4.02
N GLY A 784 -5.05 -37.24 4.46
CA GLY A 784 -3.63 -37.29 4.80
C GLY A 784 -2.80 -38.01 3.74
N SER A 785 -1.50 -38.16 4.00
CA SER A 785 -0.56 -38.87 3.11
C SER A 785 -0.82 -40.39 2.99
N ARG A 786 -1.63 -40.94 3.89
CA ARG A 786 -2.01 -42.36 3.98
C ARG A 786 -3.48 -42.45 4.41
N SER A 787 -4.14 -43.57 4.12
CA SER A 787 -5.51 -43.88 4.57
C SER A 787 -5.59 -45.31 5.11
N ILE A 788 -6.49 -45.57 6.07
CA ILE A 788 -6.78 -46.90 6.62
C ILE A 788 -8.22 -47.31 6.28
N GLY A 789 -8.42 -48.58 5.93
CA GLY A 789 -9.71 -49.13 5.54
C GLY A 789 -10.02 -49.01 4.04
N PHE A 790 -11.15 -49.58 3.63
CA PHE A 790 -11.61 -49.61 2.23
C PHE A 790 -13.09 -49.19 2.14
N GLY A 791 -13.49 -48.67 0.98
CA GLY A 791 -14.88 -48.26 0.73
C GLY A 791 -15.28 -46.92 1.37
N PRO A 792 -16.59 -46.69 1.59
CA PRO A 792 -17.12 -45.44 2.13
C PRO A 792 -16.60 -45.10 3.54
N ASN A 793 -16.35 -46.13 4.37
CA ASN A 793 -15.93 -45.99 5.77
C ASN A 793 -14.40 -45.91 5.95
N ARG A 794 -13.65 -45.61 4.89
CA ARG A 794 -12.20 -45.45 4.98
C ARG A 794 -11.84 -44.18 5.76
N VAL A 795 -10.86 -44.27 6.64
CA VAL A 795 -10.35 -43.15 7.43
C VAL A 795 -9.10 -42.59 6.75
N ARG A 796 -9.19 -41.36 6.26
CA ARG A 796 -8.17 -40.68 5.47
C ARG A 796 -7.21 -39.84 6.31
N SER A 797 -7.62 -39.42 7.50
CA SER A 797 -6.81 -38.62 8.42
C SER A 797 -7.44 -38.59 9.83
N VAL A 798 -6.78 -37.94 10.79
CA VAL A 798 -7.33 -37.71 12.13
C VAL A 798 -8.58 -36.82 12.10
N PRO A 799 -8.61 -35.66 11.40
CA PRO A 799 -9.84 -34.89 11.21
C PRO A 799 -10.99 -35.70 10.62
N ASP A 800 -10.74 -36.50 9.58
CA ASP A 800 -11.76 -37.35 8.95
C ASP A 800 -12.30 -38.41 9.92
N ALA A 801 -11.44 -38.99 10.76
CA ALA A 801 -11.87 -39.91 11.82
C ALA A 801 -12.80 -39.23 12.84
N ILE A 802 -12.51 -37.99 13.21
CA ILE A 802 -13.34 -37.18 14.12
C ILE A 802 -14.68 -36.84 13.47
N GLY A 803 -14.68 -36.41 12.20
CA GLY A 803 -15.90 -36.09 11.45
C GLY A 803 -16.85 -37.29 11.35
N GLN A 804 -16.32 -38.44 10.94
CA GLN A 804 -17.12 -39.68 10.88
C GLN A 804 -17.67 -40.09 12.26
N PHE A 805 -16.90 -39.88 13.34
CA PHE A 805 -17.37 -40.20 14.69
C PHE A 805 -18.52 -39.29 15.15
N ILE A 806 -18.47 -37.99 14.84
CA ILE A 806 -19.56 -37.06 15.15
C ILE A 806 -20.80 -37.41 14.31
N ASP A 807 -20.63 -37.73 13.03
CA ASP A 807 -21.71 -38.16 12.13
C ASP A 807 -22.39 -39.45 12.63
N GLU A 808 -21.61 -40.46 13.02
CA GLU A 808 -22.11 -41.71 13.62
C GLU A 808 -22.96 -41.42 14.88
N TYR A 809 -22.52 -40.50 15.74
CA TYR A 809 -23.25 -40.12 16.96
C TYR A 809 -24.55 -39.37 16.66
N VAL A 810 -24.52 -38.38 15.77
CA VAL A 810 -25.71 -37.60 15.38
C VAL A 810 -26.76 -38.50 14.74
N ASN A 811 -26.33 -39.42 13.86
CA ASN A 811 -27.21 -40.38 13.23
C ASN A 811 -27.79 -41.40 14.23
N HIS A 812 -27.05 -41.76 15.29
CA HIS A 812 -27.56 -42.61 16.35
C HIS A 812 -28.64 -41.92 17.19
N ILE A 813 -28.46 -40.63 17.52
CA ILE A 813 -29.47 -39.84 18.24
C ILE A 813 -30.71 -39.64 17.38
N ARG A 814 -30.56 -39.26 16.10
CA ARG A 814 -31.68 -39.08 15.18
C ARG A 814 -32.49 -40.38 15.00
N LYS A 815 -31.84 -41.53 14.92
CA LYS A 815 -32.52 -42.84 14.88
C LYS A 815 -33.21 -43.22 16.19
N GLY A 816 -32.71 -42.73 17.34
CA GLY A 816 -33.37 -42.88 18.64
C GLY A 816 -34.67 -42.08 18.78
N GLU A 817 -34.92 -41.10 17.91
CA GLU A 817 -36.15 -40.30 17.87
C GLU A 817 -37.15 -40.77 16.78
N GLU A 818 -36.76 -41.66 15.85
CA GLU A 818 -37.57 -42.00 14.66
C GLU A 818 -37.96 -43.49 14.46
N GLU A 819 -37.61 -44.44 15.33
CA GLU A 819 -38.12 -45.83 15.20
C GLU A 819 -38.66 -46.41 16.52
N ALA A 820 -40.00 -46.32 16.66
CA ALA A 820 -40.80 -47.48 16.99
C ALA A 820 -41.09 -48.22 15.66
N GLU A 821 -40.63 -49.47 15.56
CA GLU A 821 -40.91 -50.50 14.51
C GLU A 821 -40.38 -50.15 13.09
N GLU A 822 -39.52 -50.94 12.42
CA GLU A 822 -39.55 -52.40 12.17
C GLU A 822 -38.18 -52.96 11.70
N GLU A 823 -37.95 -54.26 11.93
CA GLU A 823 -36.76 -55.05 11.60
C GLU A 823 -36.49 -55.29 10.09
N ILE A 824 -35.21 -55.38 9.69
CA ILE A 824 -34.77 -56.20 8.54
C ILE A 824 -33.46 -56.96 8.85
N ILE A 825 -33.50 -58.26 8.58
CA ILE A 825 -32.53 -59.36 8.81
C ILE A 825 -31.41 -59.37 7.73
N PRO A 826 -30.17 -59.82 8.02
CA PRO A 826 -29.02 -59.69 7.10
C PRO A 826 -28.94 -60.82 6.05
N TYR A 827 -28.44 -60.50 4.85
CA TYR A 827 -28.04 -61.49 3.85
C TYR A 827 -26.54 -61.42 3.55
N GLN A 828 -25.84 -62.51 3.88
CA GLN A 828 -24.48 -62.83 3.43
C GLN A 828 -24.54 -63.50 2.07
N ASP A 829 -23.59 -63.18 1.20
CA ASP A 829 -23.04 -64.16 0.26
C ASP A 829 -21.51 -64.00 0.27
N GLU A 830 -20.83 -65.05 0.72
CA GLU A 830 -19.42 -65.29 0.42
C GLU A 830 -19.32 -66.02 -0.93
N LEU A 831 -18.24 -65.78 -1.69
CA LEU A 831 -17.51 -66.80 -2.47
C LEU A 831 -16.20 -66.16 -3.04
N PRO A 832 -15.19 -66.93 -3.46
CA PRO A 832 -13.93 -67.11 -2.74
C PRO A 832 -12.70 -66.53 -3.45
N LEU A 833 -11.60 -66.46 -2.70
CA LEU A 833 -10.25 -66.07 -3.17
C LEU A 833 -9.77 -66.86 -4.41
N LEU A 834 -9.24 -66.14 -5.40
CA LEU A 834 -8.11 -66.61 -6.22
C LEU A 834 -6.81 -66.10 -5.58
N PRO A 835 -5.85 -66.98 -5.21
CA PRO A 835 -4.63 -66.55 -4.54
C PRO A 835 -3.58 -66.10 -5.56
N GLY A 836 -2.95 -64.95 -5.28
CA GLY A 836 -1.58 -64.68 -5.70
C GLY A 836 -1.38 -63.97 -7.04
N LYS A 837 -1.57 -62.65 -7.06
CA LYS A 837 -0.66 -61.67 -7.70
C LYS A 837 -1.06 -60.26 -7.25
N ARG A 838 -0.40 -59.74 -6.21
CA ARG A 838 -0.42 -58.30 -5.88
C ARG A 838 0.49 -57.60 -6.88
N PHE A 839 -0.06 -56.76 -7.74
CA PHE A 839 0.74 -55.88 -8.58
C PHE A 839 1.26 -54.74 -7.70
N ASN A 840 2.56 -54.73 -7.43
CA ASN A 840 3.19 -53.61 -6.74
C ASN A 840 3.61 -52.58 -7.80
N LEU A 841 2.99 -51.40 -7.75
CA LEU A 841 3.34 -50.27 -8.60
C LEU A 841 4.47 -49.46 -7.96
N CYS A 842 5.43 -49.02 -8.74
CA CYS A 842 6.50 -48.15 -8.25
C CYS A 842 5.91 -46.80 -7.78
N PRO A 843 6.18 -46.35 -6.55
CA PRO A 843 5.61 -45.11 -6.02
C PRO A 843 6.13 -43.85 -6.73
N THR A 844 7.27 -43.94 -7.42
CA THR A 844 7.86 -42.80 -8.13
C THR A 844 7.36 -42.66 -9.56
N CYS A 845 7.24 -43.76 -10.31
CA CYS A 845 6.89 -43.69 -11.74
C CYS A 845 5.59 -44.41 -12.12
N GLY A 846 4.93 -45.08 -11.17
CA GLY A 846 3.65 -45.76 -11.40
C GLY A 846 3.73 -47.02 -12.28
N THR A 847 4.92 -47.46 -12.68
CA THR A 847 5.08 -48.69 -13.48
C THR A 847 5.03 -49.94 -12.58
N TRP A 848 4.55 -51.05 -13.15
CA TRP A 848 4.36 -52.32 -12.42
C TRP A 848 5.63 -53.16 -12.26
N ASN A 849 6.79 -52.63 -12.70
CA ASN A 849 8.09 -53.30 -12.63
C ASN A 849 8.80 -53.09 -11.28
N LEU A 850 8.05 -53.08 -10.18
CA LEU A 850 8.59 -53.03 -8.82
C LEU A 850 8.76 -54.47 -8.29
N VAL A 851 10.02 -54.89 -8.12
CA VAL A 851 10.39 -56.26 -7.73
C VAL A 851 11.11 -56.26 -6.39
N HIS A 852 10.99 -57.36 -5.64
CA HIS A 852 11.68 -57.52 -4.36
C HIS A 852 12.93 -58.37 -4.57
N VAL A 853 14.11 -57.79 -4.36
CA VAL A 853 15.40 -58.45 -4.60
C VAL A 853 16.37 -58.01 -3.51
N GLU A 854 17.09 -58.95 -2.90
CA GLU A 854 18.08 -58.71 -1.83
C GLU A 854 17.52 -57.98 -0.60
N GLY A 855 16.24 -58.20 -0.27
CA GLY A 855 15.59 -57.59 0.91
C GLY A 855 15.09 -56.16 0.69
N CYS A 856 15.18 -55.62 -0.54
CA CYS A 856 14.70 -54.29 -0.89
C CYS A 856 13.71 -54.34 -2.06
N GLN A 857 12.75 -53.42 -2.10
CA GLN A 857 11.91 -53.15 -3.27
C GLN A 857 12.68 -52.29 -4.28
N LYS A 858 12.97 -52.82 -5.47
CA LYS A 858 13.67 -52.12 -6.55
C LYS A 858 12.78 -51.99 -7.79
N CYS A 859 12.70 -50.80 -8.37
CA CYS A 859 12.02 -50.57 -9.64
C CYS A 859 13.02 -50.62 -10.80
N LEU A 860 12.83 -51.57 -11.71
CA LEU A 860 13.73 -51.76 -12.85
C LEU A 860 13.58 -50.69 -13.94
N ALA A 861 12.52 -49.87 -13.87
CA ALA A 861 12.24 -48.84 -14.88
C ALA A 861 12.85 -47.47 -14.56
N CYS A 862 12.81 -47.04 -13.29
CA CYS A 862 13.30 -45.71 -12.88
C CYS A 862 14.42 -45.74 -11.83
N GLY A 863 14.83 -46.93 -11.35
CA GLY A 863 15.89 -47.07 -10.37
C GLY A 863 15.50 -46.82 -8.90
N TYR A 864 14.20 -46.65 -8.60
CA TYR A 864 13.71 -46.56 -7.22
C TYR A 864 14.15 -47.77 -6.39
N SER A 865 14.62 -47.55 -5.16
CA SER A 865 15.06 -48.60 -4.23
C SER A 865 14.63 -48.24 -2.80
N GLU A 866 13.96 -49.16 -2.11
CA GLU A 866 13.56 -49.02 -0.72
C GLU A 866 13.81 -50.33 0.03
N CYS A 867 14.72 -50.28 1.00
CA CYS A 867 14.99 -51.32 1.99
C CYS A 867 14.36 -50.82 3.31
#